data_AF-A0A1J4KWV3-F1
#
_entry.id   AF-A0A1J4KWV3-F1
#
_cell.length_a   1.000
_cell.length_b   1.000
_cell.length_c   1.000
_cell.angle_alpha   90.00
_cell.angle_beta   90.00
_cell.angle_gamma   90.00
#
_symmetry.space_group_name_H-M   'P 1'
#
loop_
_entity.id
_entity.type
_entity.pdbx_description
1 polymer ?
#
loop_
_entity_poly.entity_id
_entity_poly.type
_entity_poly.pdbx_seq_one_letter_code
_entity_poly.pdbx_strand_id
1 'polypeptide(L)'
;MGELKQKYSQLAEKTKTQKTKIDQLIQNQKVLQDAIKERDNAIESRDTLINECKQINEENVSRMQLKDFQIAELYEKIHELENNIQKYQNESQKLQIECDDMKQKLEANDATALNQVISNLNEEKRTLLQKVEDLESKSLNLVPIEDDTSKSRIAELEASQERLLEENRKLKTDAVRLQSEHNLLDLTSAASTQEMDQLKSENQRLKTQIFEYEQKIYENTSEIRQLHQIKNEFDVKSENERNLTKTIEQQKINLIESQNKINDLQNSLNIIHSENDSLKASVSALEQFKVNAQTAVSNSDEGKKELLEKISEIEELKRKSEEYSLSFQREKENFSNELKKSQNELQLKNNQINDLHKKINEFSEASENLRNAINNERQNFNDEKMQLLNKIKELTQNLENSAQNEKQLNEQMQKFAAHFESTKQEISIMKNDSDNRVKSFKDEISKRDELIQQLNNKLKEKTSEIASINREKQESIENMTKQIGSLSEEHSKAIDRLKSQFDAEKTSLLNEKQNELDKAANQFNAGKEDNLKAIQRMRTQFENDKAIIEKKAAEFESKCHKQQEEIHSNKQKITELTLNLQKATDELNKLSQDNQILSQNYSNVSHEKDSLQITAAENESNKQKINELTQQFNDLTSNNKELSDKNQILQNSLSNTQAELISANAKLESVSEEKDKLTSKLERYKTQVHDGKETSKTQLKEINDLQQLNLDLKNEITSSEKKYNSLYSEFDAFRRSSKERKKKLKNEIEDITNLKEDLETKIKIIETENNCIKMTSSESEKQLLLRVQEAEASSQENEAKAAQFTKQRMKLEAKIRTCKKLNSQIEEEKKELMTQIVALKKELAAGKAVVAPGNTQGKSKEVPGQGNNSIYPKYIRKVLLQFFMQDGSTREALIPVILNLVDCDEKLIQQAKRSWAESNQIINHAFSLFKM
;
A
#
# COMPACT_ATOMS: atom_id res chain seq x y z
N MET A 1 88.77 -76.54 -9.22
CA MET A 1 87.32 -76.61 -8.89
C MET A 1 86.87 -75.53 -7.91
N GLY A 2 87.28 -75.55 -6.63
CA GLY A 2 86.77 -74.63 -5.59
C GLY A 2 86.76 -73.15 -5.97
N GLU A 3 87.90 -72.59 -6.38
CA GLU A 3 88.01 -71.19 -6.79
C GLU A 3 87.07 -70.78 -7.93
N LEU A 4 86.84 -71.68 -8.90
CA LEU A 4 85.96 -71.39 -10.04
C LEU A 4 84.51 -71.24 -9.58
N LYS A 5 84.09 -72.08 -8.63
CA LYS A 5 82.77 -71.97 -7.97
C LYS A 5 82.66 -70.66 -7.18
N GLN A 6 83.70 -70.26 -6.46
CA GLN A 6 83.74 -68.99 -5.73
C GLN A 6 83.66 -67.77 -6.66
N LYS A 7 84.46 -67.74 -7.73
CA LYS A 7 84.44 -66.67 -8.75
C LYS A 7 83.08 -66.62 -9.47
N TYR A 8 82.44 -67.76 -9.73
CA TYR A 8 81.10 -67.81 -10.29
C TYR A 8 80.03 -67.27 -9.33
N SER A 9 80.07 -67.63 -8.04
CA SER A 9 79.17 -67.06 -7.02
C SER A 9 79.34 -65.54 -6.90
N GLN A 10 80.58 -65.03 -6.85
CA GLN A 10 80.86 -63.59 -6.80
C GLN A 10 80.34 -62.87 -8.06
N LEU A 11 80.46 -63.48 -9.24
CA LEU A 11 79.89 -62.95 -10.48
C LEU A 11 78.36 -62.94 -10.41
N ALA A 12 77.72 -64.02 -9.95
CA ALA A 12 76.26 -64.09 -9.82
C ALA A 12 75.70 -63.07 -8.82
N GLU A 13 76.37 -62.85 -7.68
CA GLU A 13 76.03 -61.81 -6.71
C GLU A 13 76.22 -60.40 -7.28
N LYS A 14 77.30 -60.17 -8.05
CA LYS A 14 77.54 -58.90 -8.74
C LYS A 14 76.45 -58.64 -9.80
N THR A 15 76.10 -59.63 -10.62
CA THR A 15 75.02 -59.53 -11.62
C THR A 15 73.66 -59.33 -10.95
N LYS A 16 73.36 -60.02 -9.84
CA LYS A 16 72.14 -59.78 -9.04
C LYS A 16 72.09 -58.34 -8.52
N THR A 17 73.18 -57.85 -7.94
CA THR A 17 73.29 -56.48 -7.41
C THR A 17 73.18 -55.43 -8.53
N GLN A 18 73.78 -55.67 -9.69
CA GLN A 18 73.65 -54.82 -10.87
C GLN A 18 72.21 -54.80 -11.39
N LYS A 19 71.54 -55.97 -11.46
CA LYS A 19 70.12 -56.04 -11.82
C LYS A 19 69.27 -55.22 -10.85
N THR A 20 69.40 -55.42 -9.53
CA THR A 20 68.63 -54.65 -8.54
C THR A 20 68.86 -53.13 -8.67
N LYS A 21 70.09 -52.68 -9.01
CA LYS A 21 70.35 -51.28 -9.32
C LYS A 21 69.70 -50.79 -10.61
N ILE A 22 69.64 -51.62 -11.66
CA ILE A 22 68.94 -51.30 -12.91
C ILE A 22 67.43 -51.22 -12.66
N ASP A 23 66.85 -52.21 -11.97
CA ASP A 23 65.43 -52.23 -11.58
C ASP A 23 65.07 -50.97 -10.75
N GLN A 24 65.94 -50.56 -9.82
CA GLN A 24 65.77 -49.32 -9.04
C GLN A 24 65.90 -48.05 -9.88
N LEU A 25 66.82 -48.00 -10.85
CA LEU A 25 66.96 -46.86 -11.77
C LEU A 25 65.75 -46.73 -12.70
N ILE A 26 65.19 -47.84 -13.18
CA ILE A 26 63.94 -47.86 -13.96
C ILE A 26 62.77 -47.34 -13.11
N GLN A 27 62.66 -47.77 -11.86
CA GLN A 27 61.63 -47.27 -10.94
C GLN A 27 61.79 -45.77 -10.67
N ASN A 28 63.01 -45.28 -10.45
CA ASN A 28 63.28 -43.85 -10.28
C ASN A 28 62.96 -43.04 -11.55
N GLN A 29 63.31 -43.57 -12.74
CA GLN A 29 62.96 -42.96 -14.02
C GLN A 29 61.45 -42.84 -14.18
N LYS A 30 60.69 -43.88 -13.81
CA LYS A 30 59.22 -43.83 -13.84
C LYS A 30 58.67 -42.76 -12.90
N VAL A 31 59.14 -42.70 -11.64
CA VAL A 31 58.71 -41.66 -10.69
C VAL A 31 59.00 -40.25 -11.21
N LEU A 32 60.13 -40.04 -11.88
CA LEU A 32 60.44 -38.76 -12.54
C LEU A 32 59.53 -38.45 -13.73
N GLN A 33 59.15 -39.45 -14.54
CA GLN A 33 58.20 -39.28 -15.64
C GLN A 33 56.78 -38.97 -15.14
N ASP A 34 56.33 -39.66 -14.10
CA ASP A 34 55.03 -39.42 -13.45
C ASP A 34 54.99 -38.00 -12.84
N ALA A 35 56.05 -37.55 -12.17
CA ALA A 35 56.16 -36.20 -11.59
C ALA A 35 56.29 -35.08 -12.65
N ILE A 36 56.96 -35.33 -13.78
CA ILE A 36 56.99 -34.38 -14.92
C ILE A 36 55.58 -34.24 -15.49
N LYS A 37 54.85 -35.34 -15.66
CA LYS A 37 53.47 -35.31 -16.14
C LYS A 37 52.53 -34.58 -15.18
N GLU A 38 52.68 -34.77 -13.88
CA GLU A 38 51.91 -34.03 -12.87
C GLU A 38 52.17 -32.52 -12.93
N ARG A 39 53.45 -32.11 -13.05
CA ARG A 39 53.84 -30.70 -13.27
C ARG A 39 53.21 -30.14 -14.55
N ASP A 40 53.25 -30.88 -15.65
CA ASP A 40 52.80 -30.38 -16.94
C ASP A 40 51.27 -30.25 -17.00
N ASN A 41 50.52 -31.20 -16.41
CA ASN A 41 49.09 -31.07 -16.17
C ASN A 41 48.75 -29.83 -15.29
N ALA A 42 49.56 -29.55 -14.27
CA ALA A 42 49.36 -28.40 -13.38
C ALA A 42 49.67 -27.05 -14.07
N ILE A 43 50.62 -27.03 -15.00
CA ILE A 43 50.89 -25.88 -15.89
C ILE A 43 49.70 -25.65 -16.83
N GLU A 44 49.20 -26.71 -17.48
CA GLU A 44 48.04 -26.64 -18.37
C GLU A 44 46.81 -26.09 -17.62
N SER A 45 46.48 -26.66 -16.45
CA SER A 45 45.36 -26.19 -15.62
C SER A 45 45.51 -24.73 -15.15
N ARG A 46 46.72 -24.30 -14.79
CA ARG A 46 47.01 -22.88 -14.46
C ARG A 46 46.77 -21.98 -15.68
N ASP A 47 47.20 -22.41 -16.86
CA ASP A 47 47.12 -21.60 -18.07
C ASP A 47 45.67 -21.53 -18.62
N THR A 48 44.85 -22.55 -18.38
CA THR A 48 43.38 -22.47 -18.50
C THR A 48 42.81 -21.37 -17.59
N LEU A 49 43.10 -21.41 -16.29
CA LEU A 49 42.61 -20.40 -15.32
C LEU A 49 43.08 -18.97 -15.64
N ILE A 50 44.28 -18.81 -16.18
CA ILE A 50 44.79 -17.51 -16.66
C ILE A 50 43.96 -17.00 -17.86
N ASN A 51 43.53 -17.87 -18.76
CA ASN A 51 42.70 -17.48 -19.90
C ASN A 51 41.24 -17.22 -19.51
N GLU A 52 40.68 -17.97 -18.56
CA GLU A 52 39.38 -17.65 -17.94
C GLU A 52 39.41 -16.27 -17.27
N CYS A 53 40.45 -15.97 -16.49
CA CYS A 53 40.63 -14.65 -15.88
C CYS A 53 40.74 -13.52 -16.91
N LYS A 54 41.39 -13.75 -18.07
CA LYS A 54 41.44 -12.76 -19.17
C LYS A 54 40.05 -12.53 -19.77
N GLN A 55 39.32 -13.60 -20.10
CA GLN A 55 37.96 -13.48 -20.66
C GLN A 55 37.04 -12.73 -19.70
N ILE A 56 37.06 -13.07 -18.41
CA ILE A 56 36.27 -12.38 -17.38
C ILE A 56 36.66 -10.89 -17.29
N ASN A 57 37.94 -10.55 -17.43
CA ASN A 57 38.38 -9.15 -17.46
C ASN A 57 37.92 -8.42 -18.73
N GLU A 58 38.03 -9.04 -19.90
CA GLU A 58 37.57 -8.50 -21.19
C GLU A 58 36.04 -8.27 -21.18
N GLU A 59 35.25 -9.25 -20.73
CA GLU A 59 33.81 -9.10 -20.53
C GLU A 59 33.47 -7.96 -19.56
N ASN A 60 34.21 -7.81 -18.46
CA ASN A 60 33.98 -6.72 -17.52
C ASN A 60 34.33 -5.34 -18.11
N VAL A 61 35.39 -5.24 -18.93
CA VAL A 61 35.72 -4.00 -19.66
C VAL A 61 34.60 -3.63 -20.65
N SER A 62 34.09 -4.59 -21.44
CA SER A 62 32.96 -4.32 -22.34
C SER A 62 31.68 -3.96 -21.60
N ARG A 63 31.39 -4.60 -20.45
CA ARG A 63 30.25 -4.22 -19.59
C ARG A 63 30.42 -2.84 -18.95
N MET A 64 31.64 -2.41 -18.68
CA MET A 64 31.95 -1.07 -18.17
C MET A 64 31.74 -0.02 -19.27
N GLN A 65 32.31 -0.22 -20.46
CA GLN A 65 32.12 0.65 -21.62
C GLN A 65 30.64 0.82 -22.00
N LEU A 66 29.84 -0.25 -21.93
CA LEU A 66 28.38 -0.18 -22.15
C LEU A 66 27.68 0.67 -21.08
N LYS A 67 28.11 0.58 -19.81
CA LYS A 67 27.58 1.45 -18.74
C LYS A 67 28.01 2.90 -18.91
N ASP A 68 29.24 3.16 -19.32
CA ASP A 68 29.73 4.51 -19.56
C ASP A 68 28.93 5.19 -20.69
N PHE A 69 28.58 4.44 -21.75
CA PHE A 69 27.67 4.90 -22.80
C PHE A 69 26.25 5.19 -22.26
N GLN A 70 25.67 4.27 -21.48
CA GLN A 70 24.35 4.48 -20.85
C GLN A 70 24.34 5.66 -19.88
N ILE A 71 25.43 5.91 -19.18
CA ILE A 71 25.61 7.07 -18.29
C ILE A 71 25.67 8.37 -19.11
N ALA A 72 26.37 8.38 -20.26
CA ALA A 72 26.40 9.52 -21.16
C ALA A 72 25.00 9.85 -21.75
N GLU A 73 24.25 8.83 -22.21
CA GLU A 73 22.86 8.97 -22.68
C GLU A 73 21.94 9.55 -21.59
N LEU A 74 22.10 9.10 -20.34
CA LEU A 74 21.36 9.64 -19.20
C LEU A 74 21.74 11.09 -18.89
N TYR A 75 23.02 11.48 -18.98
CA TYR A 75 23.44 12.87 -18.80
C TYR A 75 22.90 13.80 -19.88
N GLU A 76 22.93 13.38 -21.16
CA GLU A 76 22.35 14.15 -22.27
C GLU A 76 20.83 14.36 -22.07
N LYS A 77 20.12 13.30 -21.67
CA LYS A 77 18.68 13.36 -21.36
C LYS A 77 18.34 14.21 -20.13
N ILE A 78 19.19 14.22 -19.11
CA ILE A 78 19.05 15.15 -17.97
C ILE A 78 19.18 16.59 -18.45
N HIS A 79 20.19 16.90 -19.27
CA HIS A 79 20.40 18.26 -19.79
C HIS A 79 19.23 18.71 -20.71
N GLU A 80 18.66 17.80 -21.50
CA GLU A 80 17.44 18.08 -22.28
C GLU A 80 16.25 18.43 -21.38
N LEU A 81 16.03 17.66 -20.30
CA LEU A 81 14.96 17.91 -19.34
C LEU A 81 15.17 19.23 -18.58
N GLU A 82 16.40 19.55 -18.17
CA GLU A 82 16.74 20.83 -17.52
C GLU A 82 16.47 22.04 -18.45
N ASN A 83 16.86 21.94 -19.73
CA ASN A 83 16.55 22.96 -20.74
C ASN A 83 15.03 23.16 -20.91
N ASN A 84 14.26 22.06 -20.94
CA ASN A 84 12.81 22.11 -21.05
C ASN A 84 12.15 22.71 -19.79
N ILE A 85 12.64 22.36 -18.59
CA ILE A 85 12.17 22.96 -17.32
C ILE A 85 12.43 24.47 -17.33
N GLN A 86 13.62 24.92 -17.73
CA GLN A 86 13.92 26.36 -17.81
C GLN A 86 13.02 27.08 -18.82
N LYS A 87 12.73 26.47 -19.96
CA LYS A 87 11.78 27.00 -20.95
C LYS A 87 10.38 27.19 -20.35
N TYR A 88 9.83 26.17 -19.70
CA TYR A 88 8.50 26.24 -19.08
C TYR A 88 8.45 27.21 -17.89
N GLN A 89 9.55 27.37 -17.13
CA GLN A 89 9.64 28.40 -16.08
C GLN A 89 9.59 29.80 -16.68
N ASN A 90 10.33 30.07 -17.76
CA ASN A 90 10.32 31.37 -18.43
C ASN A 90 8.93 31.69 -19.03
N GLU A 91 8.26 30.70 -19.61
CA GLU A 91 6.91 30.81 -20.17
C GLU A 91 5.85 31.05 -19.08
N SER A 92 5.95 30.34 -17.95
CA SER A 92 5.12 30.56 -16.76
C SER A 92 5.31 31.96 -16.16
N GLN A 93 6.55 32.45 -16.06
CA GLN A 93 6.84 33.82 -15.61
C GLN A 93 6.23 34.88 -16.54
N LYS A 94 6.30 34.67 -17.86
CA LYS A 94 5.65 35.57 -18.84
C LYS A 94 4.13 35.62 -18.66
N LEU A 95 3.49 34.46 -18.49
CA LEU A 95 2.04 34.37 -18.25
C LEU A 95 1.65 35.00 -16.90
N GLN A 96 2.46 34.83 -15.85
CA GLN A 96 2.24 35.49 -14.55
C GLN A 96 2.26 37.01 -14.68
N ILE A 97 3.24 37.57 -15.40
CA ILE A 97 3.34 39.02 -15.65
C ILE A 97 2.11 39.54 -16.43
N GLU A 98 1.65 38.79 -17.43
CA GLU A 98 0.43 39.12 -18.20
C GLU A 98 -0.83 39.04 -17.33
N CYS A 99 -0.93 38.06 -16.42
CA CYS A 99 -2.01 37.96 -15.45
C CYS A 99 -2.01 39.11 -14.42
N ASP A 100 -0.85 39.51 -13.90
CA ASP A 100 -0.76 40.59 -12.91
C ASP A 100 -1.05 41.97 -13.53
N ASP A 101 -0.65 42.21 -14.79
CA ASP A 101 -1.03 43.39 -15.57
C ASP A 101 -2.55 43.44 -15.87
N MET A 102 -3.15 42.31 -16.25
CA MET A 102 -4.62 42.22 -16.38
C MET A 102 -5.34 42.43 -15.04
N LYS A 103 -4.77 41.93 -13.93
CA LYS A 103 -5.33 42.09 -12.59
C LYS A 103 -5.30 43.55 -12.12
N GLN A 104 -4.18 44.26 -12.30
CA GLN A 104 -4.12 45.70 -12.00
C GLN A 104 -5.16 46.52 -12.79
N LYS A 105 -5.43 46.13 -14.04
CA LYS A 105 -6.46 46.78 -14.89
C LYS A 105 -7.89 46.49 -14.43
N LEU A 106 -8.13 45.44 -13.65
CA LEU A 106 -9.43 45.08 -13.07
C LEU A 106 -9.64 45.68 -11.67
N GLU A 107 -8.64 45.60 -10.79
CA GLU A 107 -8.75 46.06 -9.40
C GLU A 107 -8.94 47.58 -9.26
N ALA A 108 -8.61 48.35 -10.31
CA ALA A 108 -8.80 49.79 -10.39
C ALA A 108 -10.26 50.28 -10.33
N ASN A 109 -11.26 49.39 -10.47
CA ASN A 109 -12.67 49.79 -10.65
C ASN A 109 -13.58 49.66 -9.41
N ASP A 110 -13.22 48.93 -8.34
CA ASP A 110 -14.20 48.56 -7.28
C ASP A 110 -13.71 48.68 -5.82
N ALA A 111 -12.41 48.90 -5.57
CA ALA A 111 -11.84 48.88 -4.22
C ALA A 111 -12.32 50.01 -3.27
N THR A 112 -12.89 51.09 -3.80
CA THR A 112 -13.19 52.33 -3.06
C THR A 112 -14.45 52.22 -2.19
N ALA A 113 -15.47 51.48 -2.64
CA ALA A 113 -16.78 51.43 -1.98
C ALA A 113 -16.75 50.65 -0.65
N LEU A 114 -16.06 49.51 -0.63
CA LEU A 114 -16.04 48.59 0.51
C LEU A 114 -15.35 49.21 1.74
N ASN A 115 -14.24 49.92 1.52
CA ASN A 115 -13.47 50.56 2.59
C ASN A 115 -14.27 51.67 3.31
N GLN A 116 -15.13 52.40 2.59
CA GLN A 116 -16.00 53.42 3.17
C GLN A 116 -17.01 52.82 4.17
N VAL A 117 -17.59 51.66 3.85
CA VAL A 117 -18.55 50.94 4.71
C VAL A 117 -17.87 50.42 5.98
N ILE A 118 -16.67 49.86 5.85
CA ILE A 118 -15.88 49.35 6.99
C ILE A 118 -15.51 50.49 7.96
N SER A 119 -15.22 51.69 7.46
CA SER A 119 -14.96 52.85 8.31
C SER A 119 -16.18 53.22 9.16
N ASN A 120 -17.35 53.34 8.54
CA ASN A 120 -18.58 53.77 9.21
C ASN A 120 -19.00 52.83 10.36
N LEU A 121 -18.89 51.51 10.15
CA LEU A 121 -19.26 50.50 11.15
C LEU A 121 -18.36 50.49 12.40
N ASN A 122 -17.09 50.92 12.26
CA ASN A 122 -16.17 51.02 13.40
C ASN A 122 -16.43 52.26 14.27
N GLU A 123 -16.92 53.35 13.67
CA GLU A 123 -17.33 54.58 14.38
C GLU A 123 -18.55 54.33 15.29
N GLU A 124 -19.57 53.64 14.76
CA GLU A 124 -20.80 53.29 15.48
C GLU A 124 -20.53 52.36 16.68
N LYS A 125 -19.70 51.33 16.47
CA LYS A 125 -19.26 50.41 17.54
C LYS A 125 -18.59 51.15 18.70
N ARG A 126 -17.79 52.18 18.42
CA ARG A 126 -17.11 53.01 19.44
C ARG A 126 -18.11 53.81 20.27
N THR A 127 -19.11 54.38 19.60
CA THR A 127 -20.17 55.20 20.20
C THR A 127 -21.07 54.40 21.15
N LEU A 128 -21.33 53.13 20.84
CA LEU A 128 -22.15 52.24 21.67
C LEU A 128 -21.43 51.81 22.96
N LEU A 129 -20.12 51.50 22.91
CA LEU A 129 -19.35 51.07 24.08
C LEU A 129 -19.30 52.14 25.18
N GLN A 130 -19.06 53.41 24.80
CA GLN A 130 -19.01 54.53 25.75
C GLN A 130 -20.31 54.70 26.55
N LYS A 131 -21.45 54.32 25.94
CA LYS A 131 -22.79 54.43 26.51
C LYS A 131 -23.11 53.37 27.58
N VAL A 132 -22.33 52.29 27.66
CA VAL A 132 -22.46 51.25 28.69
C VAL A 132 -21.73 51.67 29.96
N GLU A 133 -20.50 52.18 29.81
CA GLU A 133 -19.65 52.68 30.90
C GLU A 133 -20.32 53.84 31.68
N ASP A 134 -21.04 54.70 30.96
CA ASP A 134 -21.87 55.78 31.50
C ASP A 134 -23.10 55.30 32.32
N LEU A 135 -23.50 54.04 32.21
CA LEU A 135 -24.66 53.48 32.93
C LEU A 135 -24.22 52.70 34.18
N GLU A 136 -23.18 51.87 34.07
CA GLU A 136 -22.67 51.06 35.18
C GLU A 136 -22.20 51.95 36.35
N SER A 137 -21.53 53.05 36.02
CA SER A 137 -21.00 54.07 36.94
C SER A 137 -22.03 54.81 37.80
N LYS A 138 -23.35 54.65 37.56
CA LYS A 138 -24.42 55.32 38.31
C LYS A 138 -25.12 54.44 39.37
N SER A 139 -24.70 53.18 39.54
CA SER A 139 -25.54 52.15 40.18
C SER A 139 -25.33 51.90 41.68
N LEU A 140 -24.27 52.41 42.31
CA LEU A 140 -23.85 51.98 43.66
C LEU A 140 -23.49 53.13 44.62
N ASN A 141 -24.39 53.43 45.56
CA ASN A 141 -24.14 54.15 46.80
C ASN A 141 -25.36 54.11 47.73
N LEU A 142 -25.25 53.55 48.95
CA LEU A 142 -25.95 53.98 50.19
C LEU A 142 -25.67 53.06 51.42
N VAL A 143 -24.90 53.61 52.38
CA VAL A 143 -24.98 53.54 53.86
C VAL A 143 -25.56 52.29 54.60
N PRO A 144 -24.83 51.74 55.61
CA PRO A 144 -25.33 50.73 56.56
C PRO A 144 -25.80 51.31 57.93
N ILE A 145 -26.54 50.52 58.72
CA ILE A 145 -26.85 50.74 60.16
C ILE A 145 -26.85 49.38 60.90
N GLU A 146 -26.43 49.38 62.17
CA GLU A 146 -26.28 48.20 63.06
C GLU A 146 -27.40 48.10 64.11
N ASP A 147 -27.72 46.89 64.60
CA ASP A 147 -28.26 46.67 65.97
C ASP A 147 -28.02 45.21 66.46
N ASP A 148 -27.97 44.99 67.78
CA ASP A 148 -27.19 43.90 68.39
C ASP A 148 -27.98 42.68 68.91
N THR A 149 -29.26 42.55 68.54
CA THR A 149 -29.95 41.23 68.62
C THR A 149 -29.45 40.24 67.56
N SER A 150 -28.61 40.72 66.64
CA SER A 150 -28.33 40.05 65.38
C SER A 150 -27.36 38.88 65.49
N LYS A 151 -26.38 38.87 66.41
CA LYS A 151 -25.22 37.93 66.37
C LYS A 151 -25.54 36.44 66.18
N SER A 152 -26.57 35.88 66.83
CA SER A 152 -26.93 34.46 66.64
C SER A 152 -27.75 34.20 65.36
N ARG A 153 -28.52 35.19 64.89
CA ARG A 153 -29.27 35.11 63.62
C ARG A 153 -28.34 35.35 62.44
N ILE A 154 -27.33 36.21 62.62
CA ILE A 154 -26.17 36.41 61.75
C ILE A 154 -25.42 35.09 61.60
N ALA A 155 -25.04 34.38 62.67
CA ALA A 155 -24.33 33.10 62.51
C ALA A 155 -25.09 32.04 61.66
N GLU A 156 -26.42 31.94 61.79
CA GLU A 156 -27.23 31.08 60.90
C GLU A 156 -27.37 31.66 59.48
N LEU A 157 -27.53 32.97 59.33
CA LEU A 157 -27.62 33.65 58.05
C LEU A 157 -26.29 33.64 57.30
N GLU A 158 -25.14 33.74 57.97
CA GLU A 158 -23.79 33.59 57.46
C GLU A 158 -23.55 32.15 57.01
N ALA A 159 -23.91 31.15 57.83
CA ALA A 159 -23.82 29.75 57.41
C ALA A 159 -24.77 29.41 56.24
N SER A 160 -25.88 30.11 56.10
CA SER A 160 -26.80 30.01 54.95
C SER A 160 -26.28 30.77 53.73
N GLN A 161 -25.76 31.98 53.93
CA GLN A 161 -25.18 32.85 52.93
C GLN A 161 -23.87 32.28 52.38
N GLU A 162 -23.05 31.63 53.19
CA GLU A 162 -21.85 30.94 52.73
C GLU A 162 -22.20 29.68 51.92
N ARG A 163 -23.24 28.93 52.29
CA ARG A 163 -23.79 27.88 51.41
C ARG A 163 -24.34 28.45 50.10
N LEU A 164 -25.11 29.53 50.14
CA LEU A 164 -25.66 30.19 48.95
C LEU A 164 -24.59 30.86 48.08
N LEU A 165 -23.47 31.31 48.68
CA LEU A 165 -22.29 31.82 47.99
C LEU A 165 -21.45 30.71 47.39
N GLU A 166 -21.31 29.57 48.06
CA GLU A 166 -20.62 28.39 47.51
C GLU A 166 -21.46 27.71 46.42
N GLU A 167 -22.78 27.66 46.59
CA GLU A 167 -23.73 27.28 45.53
C GLU A 167 -23.70 28.28 44.37
N ASN A 168 -23.63 29.60 44.62
CA ASN A 168 -23.41 30.59 43.55
C ASN A 168 -22.04 30.44 42.88
N ARG A 169 -20.95 30.18 43.60
CA ARG A 169 -19.63 29.90 43.01
C ARG A 169 -19.70 28.67 42.11
N LYS A 170 -20.37 27.62 42.57
CA LYS A 170 -20.56 26.37 41.83
C LYS A 170 -21.43 26.58 40.60
N LEU A 171 -22.61 27.21 40.73
CA LEU A 171 -23.48 27.58 39.62
C LEU A 171 -22.80 28.54 38.64
N LYS A 172 -21.97 29.48 39.09
CA LYS A 172 -21.21 30.38 38.23
C LYS A 172 -20.06 29.65 37.52
N THR A 173 -19.46 28.65 38.14
CA THR A 173 -18.46 27.76 37.52
C THR A 173 -19.12 26.82 36.50
N ASP A 174 -20.27 26.22 36.82
CA ASP A 174 -21.08 25.43 35.90
C ASP A 174 -21.63 26.28 34.75
N ALA A 175 -22.04 27.52 34.98
CA ALA A 175 -22.48 28.45 33.94
C ALA A 175 -21.32 28.87 33.03
N VAL A 176 -20.13 29.18 33.57
CA VAL A 176 -18.93 29.44 32.77
C VAL A 176 -18.51 28.19 31.99
N ARG A 177 -18.62 26.99 32.58
CA ARG A 177 -18.35 25.74 31.84
C ARG A 177 -19.35 25.53 30.72
N LEU A 178 -20.66 25.60 30.99
CA LEU A 178 -21.73 25.48 29.98
C LEU A 178 -21.61 26.54 28.88
N GLN A 179 -21.24 27.78 29.22
CA GLN A 179 -20.99 28.83 28.23
C GLN A 179 -19.71 28.57 27.42
N SER A 180 -18.66 27.99 28.04
CA SER A 180 -17.48 27.53 27.29
C SER A 180 -17.78 26.33 26.38
N GLU A 181 -18.63 25.41 26.81
CA GLU A 181 -19.12 24.25 26.04
C GLU A 181 -20.00 24.72 24.87
N HIS A 182 -20.92 25.67 25.10
CA HIS A 182 -21.75 26.28 24.07
C HIS A 182 -20.91 27.07 23.05
N ASN A 183 -19.97 27.90 23.51
CA ASN A 183 -19.04 28.60 22.63
C ASN A 183 -18.18 27.62 21.81
N LEU A 184 -17.76 26.48 22.39
CA LEU A 184 -17.05 25.44 21.65
C LEU A 184 -17.95 24.79 20.59
N LEU A 185 -19.21 24.54 20.91
CA LEU A 185 -20.19 23.93 20.01
C LEU A 185 -20.55 24.87 18.85
N ASP A 186 -20.74 26.15 19.12
CA ASP A 186 -20.97 27.19 18.11
C ASP A 186 -19.74 27.38 17.22
N LEU A 187 -18.54 27.51 17.80
CA LEU A 187 -17.29 27.59 17.04
C LEU A 187 -17.09 26.36 16.16
N THR A 188 -17.29 25.15 16.70
CA THR A 188 -17.11 23.91 15.93
C THR A 188 -18.15 23.76 14.83
N SER A 189 -19.43 24.04 15.11
CA SER A 189 -20.51 23.88 14.13
C SER A 189 -20.50 24.98 13.06
N ALA A 190 -20.30 26.25 13.43
CA ALA A 190 -20.22 27.36 12.49
C ALA A 190 -18.95 27.27 11.62
N ALA A 191 -17.78 27.04 12.21
CA ALA A 191 -16.54 26.91 11.45
C ALA A 191 -16.56 25.67 10.54
N SER A 192 -17.02 24.51 11.02
CA SER A 192 -17.11 23.30 10.19
C SER A 192 -18.14 23.44 9.06
N THR A 193 -19.24 24.16 9.28
CA THR A 193 -20.21 24.46 8.20
C THR A 193 -19.60 25.41 7.18
N GLN A 194 -18.92 26.48 7.63
CA GLN A 194 -18.25 27.45 6.76
C GLN A 194 -17.11 26.81 5.95
N GLU A 195 -16.27 25.98 6.58
CA GLU A 195 -15.22 25.19 5.94
C GLU A 195 -15.82 24.20 4.92
N MET A 196 -16.91 23.51 5.27
CA MET A 196 -17.57 22.59 4.36
C MET A 196 -18.22 23.29 3.16
N ASP A 197 -18.76 24.50 3.33
CA ASP A 197 -19.30 25.31 2.22
C ASP A 197 -18.18 25.93 1.35
N GLN A 198 -17.05 26.31 1.95
CA GLN A 198 -15.83 26.66 1.21
C GLN A 198 -15.34 25.47 0.38
N LEU A 199 -15.23 24.28 0.97
CA LEU A 199 -14.84 23.04 0.27
C LEU A 199 -15.83 22.66 -0.85
N LYS A 200 -17.15 22.86 -0.68
CA LYS A 200 -18.13 22.71 -1.77
C LYS A 200 -17.85 23.69 -2.91
N SER A 201 -17.63 24.97 -2.59
CA SER A 201 -17.36 26.01 -3.60
C SER A 201 -16.07 25.75 -4.37
N GLU A 202 -15.02 25.27 -3.70
CA GLU A 202 -13.75 24.91 -4.34
C GLU A 202 -13.87 23.61 -5.15
N ASN A 203 -14.58 22.59 -4.66
CA ASN A 203 -14.86 21.37 -5.43
C ASN A 203 -15.67 21.67 -6.70
N GLN A 204 -16.61 22.62 -6.64
CA GLN A 204 -17.34 23.11 -7.81
C GLN A 204 -16.45 23.90 -8.77
N ARG A 205 -15.58 24.79 -8.27
CA ARG A 205 -14.57 25.51 -9.07
C ARG A 205 -13.65 24.54 -9.82
N LEU A 206 -13.13 23.54 -9.11
CA LEU A 206 -12.23 22.52 -9.69
C LEU A 206 -12.94 21.68 -10.76
N LYS A 207 -14.22 21.33 -10.58
CA LYS A 207 -15.02 20.65 -11.61
C LYS A 207 -15.18 21.50 -12.88
N THR A 208 -15.44 22.80 -12.75
CA THR A 208 -15.49 23.71 -13.91
C THR A 208 -14.13 23.75 -14.64
N GLN A 209 -13.03 23.87 -13.89
CA GLN A 209 -11.68 23.87 -14.48
C GLN A 209 -11.33 22.55 -15.17
N ILE A 210 -11.69 21.39 -14.58
CA ILE A 210 -11.51 20.08 -15.21
C ILE A 210 -12.27 20.02 -16.55
N PHE A 211 -13.53 20.43 -16.57
CA PHE A 211 -14.34 20.46 -17.80
C PHE A 211 -13.75 21.41 -18.87
N GLU A 212 -13.25 22.58 -18.48
CA GLU A 212 -12.53 23.49 -19.40
C GLU A 212 -11.24 22.87 -19.98
N TYR A 213 -10.50 22.09 -19.18
CA TYR A 213 -9.32 21.37 -19.67
C TYR A 213 -9.69 20.19 -20.57
N GLU A 214 -10.74 19.43 -20.24
CA GLU A 214 -11.28 18.35 -21.08
C GLU A 214 -11.73 18.88 -22.45
N GLN A 215 -12.43 20.02 -22.48
CA GLN A 215 -12.81 20.69 -23.73
C GLN A 215 -11.57 21.12 -24.55
N LYS A 216 -10.57 21.75 -23.92
CA LYS A 216 -9.32 22.12 -24.62
C LYS A 216 -8.54 20.91 -25.14
N ILE A 217 -8.55 19.79 -24.41
CA ILE A 217 -7.95 18.53 -24.88
C ILE A 217 -8.70 18.00 -26.11
N TYR A 218 -10.03 18.08 -26.14
CA TYR A 218 -10.84 17.69 -27.30
C TYR A 218 -10.58 18.59 -28.52
N GLU A 219 -10.51 19.91 -28.31
CA GLU A 219 -10.19 20.91 -29.35
C GLU A 219 -8.79 20.68 -29.94
N ASN A 220 -7.76 20.58 -29.11
CA ASN A 220 -6.39 20.25 -29.53
C ASN A 220 -6.32 18.90 -30.27
N THR A 221 -7.07 17.90 -29.81
CA THR A 221 -7.15 16.57 -30.47
C THR A 221 -7.81 16.66 -31.85
N SER A 222 -8.77 17.56 -32.04
CA SER A 222 -9.38 17.84 -33.34
C SER A 222 -8.38 18.51 -34.30
N GLU A 223 -7.65 19.51 -33.82
CA GLU A 223 -6.62 20.21 -34.61
C GLU A 223 -5.48 19.27 -35.03
N ILE A 224 -5.01 18.41 -34.13
CA ILE A 224 -3.99 17.38 -34.44
C ILE A 224 -4.47 16.42 -35.54
N ARG A 225 -5.76 16.02 -35.56
CA ARG A 225 -6.31 15.21 -36.65
C ARG A 225 -6.32 15.96 -37.99
N GLN A 226 -6.68 17.24 -37.99
CA GLN A 226 -6.68 18.07 -39.19
C GLN A 226 -5.26 18.25 -39.73
N LEU A 227 -4.28 18.55 -38.87
CA LEU A 227 -2.87 18.65 -39.25
C LEU A 227 -2.31 17.33 -39.81
N HIS A 228 -2.70 16.19 -39.23
CA HIS A 228 -2.30 14.87 -39.74
C HIS A 228 -2.93 14.57 -41.11
N GLN A 229 -4.20 14.93 -41.33
CA GLN A 229 -4.84 14.82 -42.64
C GLN A 229 -4.13 15.71 -43.69
N ILE A 230 -3.90 16.98 -43.38
CA ILE A 230 -3.20 17.94 -44.26
C ILE A 230 -1.79 17.43 -44.61
N LYS A 231 -1.07 16.84 -43.64
CA LYS A 231 0.24 16.22 -43.88
C LYS A 231 0.13 15.05 -44.86
N ASN A 232 -0.82 14.13 -44.67
CA ASN A 232 -0.99 12.98 -45.55
C ASN A 232 -1.36 13.41 -46.99
N GLU A 233 -2.19 14.45 -47.13
CA GLU A 233 -2.49 15.06 -48.43
C GLU A 233 -1.26 15.73 -49.07
N PHE A 234 -0.39 16.38 -48.27
CA PHE A 234 0.87 16.96 -48.74
C PHE A 234 1.88 15.90 -49.19
N ASP A 235 2.07 14.83 -48.41
CA ASP A 235 3.01 13.75 -48.73
C ASP A 235 2.61 13.03 -50.03
N VAL A 236 1.30 12.77 -50.22
CA VAL A 236 0.74 12.25 -51.49
C VAL A 236 0.96 13.23 -52.64
N LYS A 237 0.79 14.53 -52.41
CA LYS A 237 1.01 15.57 -53.44
C LYS A 237 2.48 15.66 -53.86
N SER A 238 3.42 15.56 -52.91
CA SER A 238 4.86 15.60 -53.18
C SER A 238 5.35 14.38 -53.97
N GLU A 239 4.84 13.18 -53.66
CA GLU A 239 5.19 11.99 -54.44
C GLU A 239 4.53 11.99 -55.83
N ASN A 240 3.32 12.53 -55.98
CA ASN A 240 2.74 12.79 -57.30
C ASN A 240 3.59 13.78 -58.12
N GLU A 241 4.09 14.85 -57.51
CA GLU A 241 4.98 15.83 -58.16
C GLU A 241 6.31 15.21 -58.62
N ARG A 242 6.93 14.36 -57.79
CA ARG A 242 8.12 13.57 -58.19
C ARG A 242 7.83 12.66 -59.37
N ASN A 243 6.70 11.97 -59.38
CA ASN A 243 6.36 11.04 -60.45
C ASN A 243 5.99 11.76 -61.76
N LEU A 244 5.38 12.95 -61.67
CA LEU A 244 5.22 13.86 -62.80
C LEU A 244 6.59 14.32 -63.34
N THR A 245 7.53 14.70 -62.46
CA THR A 245 8.90 15.09 -62.84
C THR A 245 9.63 13.96 -63.57
N LYS A 246 9.61 12.72 -63.05
CA LYS A 246 10.18 11.53 -63.72
C LYS A 246 9.57 11.32 -65.12
N THR A 247 8.25 11.52 -65.24
CA THR A 247 7.52 11.36 -66.51
C THR A 247 7.92 12.43 -67.54
N ILE A 248 8.06 13.69 -67.12
CA ILE A 248 8.52 14.79 -67.98
C ILE A 248 9.96 14.54 -68.45
N GLU A 249 10.85 14.06 -67.57
CA GLU A 249 12.24 13.79 -67.94
C GLU A 249 12.35 12.64 -68.95
N GLN A 250 11.57 11.57 -68.77
CA GLN A 250 11.49 10.49 -69.76
C GLN A 250 10.92 10.97 -71.11
N GLN A 251 9.92 11.86 -71.10
CA GLN A 251 9.37 12.44 -72.33
C GLN A 251 10.40 13.31 -73.07
N LYS A 252 11.26 14.07 -72.37
CA LYS A 252 12.39 14.78 -72.99
C LYS A 252 13.35 13.82 -73.68
N ILE A 253 13.74 12.73 -73.03
CA ILE A 253 14.64 11.71 -73.59
C ILE A 253 14.06 11.13 -74.87
N ASN A 254 12.80 10.67 -74.83
CA ASN A 254 12.10 10.12 -75.99
C ASN A 254 11.97 11.13 -77.15
N LEU A 255 11.81 12.42 -76.84
CA LEU A 255 11.75 13.50 -77.83
C LEU A 255 13.12 13.74 -78.51
N ILE A 256 14.21 13.71 -77.74
CA ILE A 256 15.59 13.84 -78.25
C ILE A 256 15.93 12.67 -79.18
N GLU A 257 15.62 11.42 -78.78
CA GLU A 257 15.80 10.24 -79.64
C GLU A 257 15.00 10.34 -80.94
N SER A 258 13.75 10.81 -80.85
CA SER A 258 12.88 11.02 -82.01
C SER A 258 13.43 12.09 -82.96
N GLN A 259 13.93 13.21 -82.42
CA GLN A 259 14.51 14.30 -83.21
C GLN A 259 15.79 13.86 -83.93
N ASN A 260 16.69 13.13 -83.24
CA ASN A 260 17.89 12.58 -83.87
C ASN A 260 17.53 11.68 -85.07
N LYS A 261 16.54 10.80 -84.90
CA LYS A 261 16.07 9.89 -85.95
C LYS A 261 15.41 10.61 -87.13
N ILE A 262 14.78 11.78 -86.90
CA ILE A 262 14.29 12.66 -87.96
C ILE A 262 15.46 13.28 -88.74
N ASN A 263 16.50 13.73 -88.04
CA ASN A 263 17.70 14.31 -88.68
C ASN A 263 18.41 13.27 -89.57
N ASP A 264 18.53 12.01 -89.11
CA ASP A 264 19.11 10.90 -89.90
C ASP A 264 18.33 10.63 -91.20
N LEU A 265 17.00 10.68 -91.13
CA LEU A 265 16.11 10.54 -92.30
C LEU A 265 16.23 11.74 -93.25
N GLN A 266 16.37 12.97 -92.74
CA GLN A 266 16.61 14.16 -93.56
C GLN A 266 17.95 14.08 -94.29
N ASN A 267 19.02 13.66 -93.59
CA ASN A 267 20.33 13.43 -94.21
C ASN A 267 20.25 12.39 -95.34
N SER A 268 19.52 11.29 -95.11
CA SER A 268 19.28 10.24 -96.12
C SER A 268 18.51 10.77 -97.34
N LEU A 269 17.49 11.61 -97.11
CA LEU A 269 16.69 12.23 -98.18
C LEU A 269 17.52 13.18 -99.05
N ASN A 270 18.45 13.93 -98.45
CA ASN A 270 19.33 14.86 -99.16
C ASN A 270 20.32 14.14 -100.09
N ILE A 271 20.83 12.97 -99.69
CA ILE A 271 21.69 12.13 -100.54
C ILE A 271 20.92 11.70 -101.79
N ILE A 272 19.70 11.16 -101.62
CA ILE A 272 18.85 10.69 -102.72
C ILE A 272 18.51 11.82 -103.72
N HIS A 273 18.33 13.07 -103.25
CA HIS A 273 18.14 14.21 -104.15
C HIS A 273 19.38 14.49 -105.00
N SER A 274 20.58 14.46 -104.42
CA SER A 274 21.83 14.71 -105.15
C SER A 274 22.13 13.64 -106.23
N GLU A 275 21.75 12.38 -105.98
CA GLU A 275 21.86 11.30 -106.96
C GLU A 275 20.85 11.48 -108.12
N ASN A 276 19.62 11.89 -107.80
CA ASN A 276 18.56 12.12 -108.79
C ASN A 276 18.87 13.29 -109.74
N ASP A 277 19.44 14.40 -109.23
CA ASP A 277 19.87 15.51 -110.08
C ASP A 277 21.04 15.12 -111.00
N SER A 278 21.94 14.24 -110.56
CA SER A 278 23.02 13.68 -111.40
C SER A 278 22.49 12.80 -112.54
N LEU A 279 21.50 11.95 -112.26
CA LEU A 279 20.80 11.17 -113.28
C LEU A 279 20.08 12.06 -114.30
N LYS A 280 19.42 13.13 -113.82
CA LYS A 280 18.68 14.09 -114.66
C LYS A 280 19.59 14.85 -115.64
N ALA A 281 20.78 15.25 -115.19
CA ALA A 281 21.81 15.83 -116.05
C ALA A 281 22.27 14.83 -117.14
N SER A 282 22.43 13.56 -116.76
CA SER A 282 22.85 12.48 -117.67
C SER A 282 21.81 12.18 -118.77
N VAL A 283 20.51 12.22 -118.45
CA VAL A 283 19.42 12.08 -119.45
C VAL A 283 19.43 13.23 -120.45
N SER A 284 19.65 14.48 -119.98
CA SER A 284 19.62 15.66 -120.85
C SER A 284 20.74 15.64 -121.91
N ALA A 285 21.91 15.07 -121.57
CA ALA A 285 23.01 14.88 -122.53
C ALA A 285 22.66 13.88 -123.65
N LEU A 286 21.92 12.80 -123.34
CA LEU A 286 21.47 11.80 -124.31
C LEU A 286 20.45 12.37 -125.31
N GLU A 287 19.54 13.24 -124.85
CA GLU A 287 18.57 13.90 -125.74
C GLU A 287 19.24 14.90 -126.70
N GLN A 288 20.29 15.59 -126.25
CA GLN A 288 21.09 16.47 -127.11
C GLN A 288 21.86 15.70 -128.21
N PHE A 289 22.36 14.50 -127.91
CA PHE A 289 23.00 13.62 -128.89
C PHE A 289 22.02 13.19 -130.01
N LYS A 290 20.78 12.85 -129.65
CA LYS A 290 19.72 12.44 -130.60
C LYS A 290 19.42 13.51 -131.65
N VAL A 291 19.37 14.78 -131.25
CA VAL A 291 19.12 15.92 -132.17
C VAL A 291 20.25 16.07 -133.19
N ASN A 292 21.51 15.93 -132.75
CA ASN A 292 22.68 16.02 -133.64
C ASN A 292 22.66 14.89 -134.69
N ALA A 293 22.36 13.66 -134.28
CA ALA A 293 22.30 12.50 -135.17
C ALA A 293 21.25 12.65 -136.29
N GLN A 294 20.09 13.27 -136.01
CA GLN A 294 19.05 13.50 -137.01
C GLN A 294 19.41 14.58 -138.05
N THR A 295 20.44 15.38 -137.81
CA THR A 295 20.83 16.51 -138.69
C THR A 295 21.79 16.09 -139.82
N ALA A 296 22.50 14.97 -139.67
CA ALA A 296 23.59 14.57 -140.57
C ALA A 296 23.15 13.82 -141.85
N VAL A 297 21.94 13.27 -141.90
CA VAL A 297 21.54 12.31 -142.95
C VAL A 297 20.88 13.02 -144.15
N SER A 298 21.68 13.78 -144.92
CA SER A 298 21.22 14.37 -146.19
C SER A 298 22.35 14.65 -147.20
N ASN A 299 22.42 13.76 -148.20
CA ASN A 299 23.13 13.87 -149.50
C ASN A 299 24.61 13.46 -149.60
N SER A 300 24.96 12.92 -150.78
CA SER A 300 26.28 12.60 -151.34
C SER A 300 26.87 11.20 -151.08
N ASP A 301 27.50 10.63 -152.13
CA ASP A 301 28.01 9.26 -152.20
C ASP A 301 29.30 8.97 -151.39
N GLU A 302 29.89 9.98 -150.73
CA GLU A 302 30.94 9.75 -149.72
C GLU A 302 30.41 8.83 -148.59
N GLY A 303 29.10 8.90 -148.32
CA GLY A 303 28.35 7.99 -147.46
C GLY A 303 28.51 6.49 -147.78
N LYS A 304 28.99 6.13 -148.98
CA LYS A 304 29.27 4.73 -149.37
C LYS A 304 30.66 4.24 -148.93
N LYS A 305 31.61 5.16 -148.75
CA LYS A 305 32.93 4.89 -148.18
C LYS A 305 32.89 5.01 -146.66
N GLU A 306 32.20 6.04 -146.16
CA GLU A 306 31.76 6.06 -144.75
C GLU A 306 31.01 4.77 -144.42
N LEU A 307 30.09 4.25 -145.26
CA LEU A 307 29.38 3.00 -144.95
C LEU A 307 30.29 1.80 -144.62
N LEU A 308 31.52 1.72 -145.14
CA LEU A 308 32.47 0.66 -144.79
C LEU A 308 33.22 0.93 -143.47
N GLU A 309 33.58 2.19 -143.22
CA GLU A 309 34.15 2.62 -141.94
C GLU A 309 33.09 2.57 -140.82
N LYS A 310 31.84 2.89 -141.15
CA LYS A 310 30.62 2.70 -140.35
C LYS A 310 30.21 1.24 -140.22
N ILE A 311 30.58 0.33 -141.12
CA ILE A 311 30.43 -1.12 -140.88
C ILE A 311 31.43 -1.57 -139.80
N SER A 312 32.67 -1.07 -139.82
CA SER A 312 33.60 -1.27 -138.69
C SER A 312 33.09 -0.60 -137.40
N GLU A 313 32.56 0.62 -137.47
CA GLU A 313 31.97 1.33 -136.32
C GLU A 313 30.70 0.62 -135.81
N ILE A 314 29.91 0.00 -136.69
CA ILE A 314 28.75 -0.84 -136.35
C ILE A 314 29.20 -2.20 -135.79
N GLU A 315 30.30 -2.78 -136.25
CA GLU A 315 30.89 -3.96 -135.60
C GLU A 315 31.49 -3.63 -134.24
N GLU A 316 32.06 -2.45 -134.05
CA GLU A 316 32.53 -1.97 -132.75
C GLU A 316 31.35 -1.60 -131.83
N LEU A 317 30.31 -0.97 -132.34
CA LEU A 317 29.04 -0.74 -131.64
C LEU A 317 28.29 -2.05 -131.39
N LYS A 318 28.48 -3.09 -132.21
CA LYS A 318 27.96 -4.45 -131.96
C LYS A 318 28.76 -5.14 -130.86
N ARG A 319 30.09 -5.03 -130.84
CA ARG A 319 30.92 -5.51 -129.71
C ARG A 319 30.57 -4.76 -128.43
N LYS A 320 30.42 -3.43 -128.48
CA LYS A 320 29.93 -2.61 -127.36
C LYS A 320 28.50 -2.97 -126.99
N SER A 321 27.62 -3.32 -127.94
CA SER A 321 26.27 -3.79 -127.64
C SER A 321 26.26 -5.21 -127.04
N GLU A 322 27.19 -6.07 -127.43
CA GLU A 322 27.42 -7.39 -126.82
C GLU A 322 28.06 -7.24 -125.43
N GLU A 323 28.97 -6.29 -125.23
CA GLU A 323 29.50 -5.91 -123.91
C GLU A 323 28.45 -5.23 -123.03
N TYR A 324 27.58 -4.37 -123.57
CA TYR A 324 26.45 -3.79 -122.83
C TYR A 324 25.39 -4.86 -122.55
N SER A 325 25.19 -5.84 -123.43
CA SER A 325 24.31 -6.97 -123.19
C SER A 325 24.89 -7.91 -122.13
N LEU A 326 26.19 -8.18 -122.15
CA LEU A 326 26.90 -8.91 -121.10
C LEU A 326 26.99 -8.13 -119.78
N SER A 327 27.12 -6.81 -119.85
CA SER A 327 27.09 -5.91 -118.68
C SER A 327 25.70 -5.89 -118.08
N PHE A 328 24.65 -5.73 -118.89
CA PHE A 328 23.26 -5.85 -118.47
C PHE A 328 22.93 -7.26 -117.96
N GLN A 329 23.55 -8.32 -118.50
CA GLN A 329 23.40 -9.68 -117.98
C GLN A 329 24.08 -9.83 -116.61
N ARG A 330 25.30 -9.31 -116.42
CA ARG A 330 26.00 -9.25 -115.12
C ARG A 330 25.28 -8.36 -114.12
N GLU A 331 24.71 -7.25 -114.56
CA GLU A 331 23.95 -6.29 -113.76
C GLU A 331 22.59 -6.87 -113.36
N LYS A 332 21.95 -7.64 -114.25
CA LYS A 332 20.78 -8.47 -113.96
C LYS A 332 21.10 -9.63 -113.02
N GLU A 333 22.28 -10.25 -113.11
CA GLU A 333 22.76 -11.23 -112.13
C GLU A 333 23.07 -10.57 -110.79
N ASN A 334 23.69 -9.38 -110.77
CA ASN A 334 23.90 -8.58 -109.57
C ASN A 334 22.57 -8.20 -108.94
N PHE A 335 21.62 -7.62 -109.67
CA PHE A 335 20.26 -7.36 -109.21
C PHE A 335 19.54 -8.64 -108.77
N SER A 336 19.78 -9.80 -109.38
CA SER A 336 19.22 -11.08 -108.91
C SER A 336 19.84 -11.54 -107.59
N ASN A 337 21.14 -11.30 -107.39
CA ASN A 337 21.88 -11.60 -106.17
C ASN A 337 21.57 -10.60 -105.05
N GLU A 338 21.38 -9.32 -105.36
CA GLU A 338 20.91 -8.27 -104.45
C GLU A 338 19.44 -8.43 -104.11
N LEU A 339 18.59 -8.87 -105.05
CA LEU A 339 17.21 -9.26 -104.77
C LEU A 339 17.18 -10.46 -103.83
N LYS A 340 17.99 -11.50 -104.08
CA LYS A 340 18.14 -12.64 -103.14
C LYS A 340 18.69 -12.20 -101.77
N LYS A 341 19.68 -11.30 -101.74
CA LYS A 341 20.25 -10.76 -100.50
C LYS A 341 19.19 -9.97 -99.72
N SER A 342 18.48 -9.06 -100.38
CA SER A 342 17.36 -8.29 -99.83
C SER A 342 16.20 -9.20 -99.39
N GLN A 343 15.92 -10.28 -100.12
CA GLN A 343 14.89 -11.26 -99.79
C GLN A 343 15.28 -12.11 -98.57
N ASN A 344 16.56 -12.48 -98.43
CA ASN A 344 17.11 -13.13 -97.24
C ASN A 344 17.15 -12.17 -96.04
N GLU A 345 17.52 -10.90 -96.25
CA GLU A 345 17.49 -9.86 -95.22
C GLU A 345 16.05 -9.55 -94.79
N LEU A 346 15.10 -9.52 -95.71
CA LEU A 346 13.67 -9.37 -95.43
C LEU A 346 13.13 -10.60 -94.69
N GLN A 347 13.54 -11.82 -95.05
CA GLN A 347 13.20 -13.03 -94.30
C GLN A 347 13.79 -13.01 -92.88
N LEU A 348 15.04 -12.57 -92.71
CA LEU A 348 15.68 -12.36 -91.41
C LEU A 348 14.95 -11.29 -90.60
N LYS A 349 14.52 -10.19 -91.23
CA LYS A 349 13.70 -9.15 -90.60
C LYS A 349 12.31 -9.65 -90.23
N ASN A 350 11.70 -10.50 -91.06
CA ASN A 350 10.41 -11.10 -90.76
C ASN A 350 10.51 -12.08 -89.56
N ASN A 351 11.61 -12.83 -89.45
CA ASN A 351 11.91 -13.62 -88.26
C ASN A 351 12.13 -12.73 -87.02
N GLN A 352 12.86 -11.63 -87.13
CA GLN A 352 13.02 -10.65 -86.04
C GLN A 352 11.68 -10.01 -85.65
N ILE A 353 10.77 -9.75 -86.60
CA ILE A 353 9.41 -9.28 -86.36
C ILE A 353 8.57 -10.35 -85.64
N ASN A 354 8.71 -11.63 -86.00
CA ASN A 354 8.04 -12.73 -85.32
C ASN A 354 8.55 -12.93 -83.89
N ASP A 355 9.87 -12.81 -83.65
CA ASP A 355 10.45 -12.81 -82.30
C ASP A 355 9.98 -11.60 -81.46
N LEU A 356 9.82 -10.43 -82.10
CA LEU A 356 9.25 -9.24 -81.45
C LEU A 356 7.76 -9.42 -81.15
N HIS A 357 6.96 -9.97 -82.06
CA HIS A 357 5.56 -10.32 -81.79
C HIS A 357 5.44 -11.35 -80.66
N LYS A 358 6.32 -12.36 -80.61
CA LYS A 358 6.37 -13.32 -79.51
C LYS A 358 6.65 -12.62 -78.18
N LYS A 359 7.65 -11.72 -78.12
CA LYS A 359 7.95 -10.90 -76.93
C LYS A 359 6.84 -9.93 -76.56
N ILE A 360 6.13 -9.36 -77.53
CA ILE A 360 4.95 -8.50 -77.30
C ILE A 360 3.81 -9.32 -76.69
N ASN A 361 3.58 -10.55 -77.15
CA ASN A 361 2.59 -11.44 -76.57
C ASN A 361 2.98 -11.87 -75.14
N GLU A 362 4.24 -12.27 -74.92
CA GLU A 362 4.79 -12.58 -73.58
C GLU A 362 4.67 -11.38 -72.63
N PHE A 363 4.94 -10.16 -73.11
CA PHE A 363 4.78 -8.93 -72.32
C PHE A 363 3.32 -8.56 -72.08
N SER A 364 2.43 -8.84 -73.04
CA SER A 364 0.98 -8.65 -72.88
C SER A 364 0.41 -9.63 -71.85
N GLU A 365 0.84 -10.89 -71.88
CA GLU A 365 0.47 -11.92 -70.90
C GLU A 365 1.04 -11.58 -69.50
N ALA A 366 2.28 -11.10 -69.41
CA ALA A 366 2.84 -10.58 -68.16
C ALA A 366 2.08 -9.34 -67.65
N SER A 367 1.63 -8.45 -68.54
CA SER A 367 0.83 -7.26 -68.20
C SER A 367 -0.58 -7.62 -67.74
N GLU A 368 -1.21 -8.62 -68.36
CA GLU A 368 -2.51 -9.16 -67.93
C GLU A 368 -2.40 -9.83 -66.55
N ASN A 369 -1.34 -10.63 -66.33
CA ASN A 369 -1.04 -11.23 -65.03
C ASN A 369 -0.75 -10.17 -63.95
N LEU A 370 -0.01 -9.11 -64.26
CA LEU A 370 0.23 -7.98 -63.35
C LEU A 370 -1.06 -7.20 -63.06
N ARG A 371 -1.92 -6.96 -64.06
CA ARG A 371 -3.25 -6.35 -63.88
C ARG A 371 -4.13 -7.20 -62.97
N ASN A 372 -4.11 -8.52 -63.13
CA ASN A 372 -4.83 -9.45 -62.28
C ASN A 372 -4.28 -9.46 -60.85
N ALA A 373 -2.95 -9.42 -60.66
CA ALA A 373 -2.34 -9.27 -59.34
C ALA A 373 -2.74 -7.95 -58.66
N ILE A 374 -2.68 -6.82 -59.36
CA ILE A 374 -3.11 -5.50 -58.85
C ILE A 374 -4.60 -5.48 -58.52
N ASN A 375 -5.44 -6.14 -59.33
CA ASN A 375 -6.87 -6.28 -59.03
C ASN A 375 -7.11 -7.14 -57.78
N ASN A 376 -6.35 -8.22 -57.58
CA ASN A 376 -6.43 -9.06 -56.39
C ASN A 376 -5.93 -8.32 -55.13
N GLU A 377 -4.85 -7.52 -55.22
CA GLU A 377 -4.42 -6.67 -54.10
C GLU A 377 -5.45 -5.57 -53.79
N ARG A 378 -6.09 -4.98 -54.81
CA ARG A 378 -7.21 -4.03 -54.61
C ARG A 378 -8.44 -4.69 -54.01
N GLN A 379 -8.71 -5.96 -54.33
CA GLN A 379 -9.78 -6.74 -53.72
C GLN A 379 -9.45 -6.96 -52.24
N ASN A 380 -8.28 -7.52 -51.93
CA ASN A 380 -7.81 -7.75 -50.56
C ASN A 380 -7.81 -6.46 -49.72
N PHE A 381 -7.30 -5.35 -50.26
CA PHE A 381 -7.28 -4.06 -49.55
C PHE A 381 -8.68 -3.49 -49.31
N ASN A 382 -9.64 -3.70 -50.23
CA ASN A 382 -11.04 -3.34 -49.98
C ASN A 382 -11.67 -4.26 -48.92
N ASP A 383 -11.35 -5.55 -48.91
CA ASP A 383 -11.85 -6.51 -47.93
C ASP A 383 -11.27 -6.22 -46.52
N GLU A 384 -9.98 -5.91 -46.41
CA GLU A 384 -9.33 -5.41 -45.19
C GLU A 384 -9.93 -4.09 -44.72
N LYS A 385 -10.16 -3.14 -45.64
CA LYS A 385 -10.83 -1.86 -45.34
C LYS A 385 -12.26 -2.07 -44.84
N MET A 386 -13.00 -3.03 -45.40
CA MET A 386 -14.34 -3.39 -44.93
C MET A 386 -14.29 -4.09 -43.56
N GLN A 387 -13.30 -4.95 -43.30
CA GLN A 387 -13.07 -5.51 -41.97
C GLN A 387 -12.75 -4.43 -40.94
N LEU A 388 -11.90 -3.45 -41.28
CA LEU A 388 -11.57 -2.31 -40.43
C LEU A 388 -12.79 -1.41 -40.18
N LEU A 389 -13.59 -1.10 -41.20
CA LEU A 389 -14.85 -0.35 -41.04
C LEU A 389 -15.85 -1.09 -40.15
N ASN A 390 -15.98 -2.40 -40.30
CA ASN A 390 -16.82 -3.23 -39.42
C ASN A 390 -16.27 -3.27 -37.98
N LYS A 391 -14.94 -3.34 -37.79
CA LYS A 391 -14.33 -3.29 -36.45
C LYS A 391 -14.47 -1.91 -35.80
N ILE A 392 -14.39 -0.82 -36.56
CA ILE A 392 -14.70 0.54 -36.07
C ILE A 392 -16.16 0.63 -35.65
N LYS A 393 -17.11 0.16 -36.48
CA LYS A 393 -18.56 0.13 -36.18
C LYS A 393 -18.88 -0.68 -34.93
N GLU A 394 -18.23 -1.83 -34.74
CA GLU A 394 -18.33 -2.66 -33.54
C GLU A 394 -17.77 -1.95 -32.30
N LEU A 395 -16.58 -1.33 -32.40
CA LEU A 395 -15.99 -0.55 -31.31
C LEU A 395 -16.86 0.65 -30.93
N THR A 396 -17.44 1.37 -31.90
CA THR A 396 -18.40 2.45 -31.64
C THR A 396 -19.63 1.93 -30.90
N GLN A 397 -20.21 0.80 -31.32
CA GLN A 397 -21.37 0.22 -30.65
C GLN A 397 -21.05 -0.22 -29.21
N ASN A 398 -19.87 -0.81 -28.99
CA ASN A 398 -19.40 -1.17 -27.65
C ASN A 398 -19.17 0.08 -26.76
N LEU A 399 -18.76 1.21 -27.34
CA LEU A 399 -18.58 2.48 -26.64
C LEU A 399 -19.92 3.12 -26.25
N GLU A 400 -20.93 3.09 -27.14
CA GLU A 400 -22.31 3.48 -26.81
C GLU A 400 -22.91 2.60 -25.71
N ASN A 401 -22.73 1.28 -25.81
CA ASN A 401 -23.16 0.33 -24.78
C ASN A 401 -22.47 0.61 -23.43
N SER A 402 -21.18 0.95 -23.43
CA SER A 402 -20.44 1.33 -22.22
C SER A 402 -20.99 2.62 -21.60
N ALA A 403 -21.24 3.66 -22.40
CA ALA A 403 -21.83 4.92 -21.92
C ALA A 403 -23.26 4.72 -21.38
N GLN A 404 -24.04 3.81 -21.97
CA GLN A 404 -25.37 3.45 -21.45
C GLN A 404 -25.29 2.67 -20.13
N ASN A 405 -24.31 1.78 -19.97
CA ASN A 405 -24.05 1.07 -18.71
C ASN A 405 -23.57 2.04 -17.61
N GLU A 406 -22.68 2.98 -17.94
CA GLU A 406 -22.23 4.03 -17.02
C GLU A 406 -23.39 4.92 -16.57
N LYS A 407 -24.29 5.31 -17.49
CA LYS A 407 -25.52 6.02 -17.15
C LYS A 407 -26.41 5.22 -16.19
N GLN A 408 -26.61 3.92 -16.44
CA GLN A 408 -27.38 3.05 -15.54
C GLN A 408 -26.72 2.92 -14.15
N LEU A 409 -25.39 2.83 -14.09
CA LEU A 409 -24.64 2.81 -12.83
C LEU A 409 -24.78 4.13 -12.06
N ASN A 410 -24.70 5.27 -12.75
CA ASN A 410 -24.91 6.59 -12.14
C ASN A 410 -26.35 6.76 -11.63
N GLU A 411 -27.37 6.31 -12.38
CA GLU A 411 -28.75 6.26 -11.91
C GLU A 411 -28.95 5.35 -10.67
N GLN A 412 -28.18 4.25 -10.56
CA GLN A 412 -28.17 3.39 -9.36
C GLN A 412 -27.45 4.07 -8.18
N MET A 413 -26.33 4.75 -8.41
CA MET A 413 -25.62 5.53 -7.38
C MET A 413 -26.48 6.67 -6.83
N GLN A 414 -27.24 7.37 -7.69
CA GLN A 414 -28.18 8.41 -7.25
C GLN A 414 -29.31 7.83 -6.39
N LYS A 415 -29.87 6.67 -6.76
CA LYS A 415 -30.86 5.95 -5.94
C LYS A 415 -30.27 5.52 -4.59
N PHE A 416 -29.03 5.05 -4.56
CA PHE A 416 -28.34 4.69 -3.32
C PHE A 416 -28.05 5.90 -2.43
N ALA A 417 -27.62 7.03 -3.01
CA ALA A 417 -27.41 8.28 -2.27
C ALA A 417 -28.71 8.84 -1.67
N ALA A 418 -29.82 8.80 -2.43
CA ALA A 418 -31.14 9.19 -1.92
C ALA A 418 -31.61 8.28 -0.77
N HIS A 419 -31.40 6.96 -0.88
CA HIS A 419 -31.73 6.02 0.19
C HIS A 419 -30.86 6.25 1.44
N PHE A 420 -29.55 6.49 1.27
CA PHE A 420 -28.63 6.78 2.36
C PHE A 420 -29.03 8.05 3.12
N GLU A 421 -29.40 9.12 2.42
CA GLU A 421 -29.85 10.37 3.06
C GLU A 421 -31.21 10.19 3.77
N SER A 422 -32.12 9.36 3.23
CA SER A 422 -33.35 8.95 3.93
C SER A 422 -33.06 8.19 5.23
N THR A 423 -32.17 7.19 5.20
CA THR A 423 -31.76 6.42 6.39
C THR A 423 -31.05 7.32 7.42
N LYS A 424 -30.28 8.30 6.97
CA LYS A 424 -29.65 9.32 7.83
C LYS A 424 -30.68 10.25 8.49
N GLN A 425 -31.76 10.61 7.80
CA GLN A 425 -32.89 11.34 8.40
C GLN A 425 -33.64 10.49 9.42
N GLU A 426 -33.93 9.21 9.12
CA GLU A 426 -34.53 8.26 10.07
C GLU A 426 -33.68 8.07 11.34
N ILE A 427 -32.36 7.93 11.20
CA ILE A 427 -31.41 7.86 12.34
C ILE A 427 -31.46 9.16 13.16
N SER A 428 -31.55 10.33 12.53
CA SER A 428 -31.67 11.62 13.21
C SER A 428 -32.98 11.73 14.01
N ILE A 429 -34.09 11.25 13.44
CA ILE A 429 -35.40 11.18 14.12
C ILE A 429 -35.34 10.22 15.30
N MET A 430 -34.82 9.00 15.11
CA MET A 430 -34.65 8.00 16.19
C MET A 430 -33.73 8.52 17.31
N LYS A 431 -32.69 9.29 16.98
CA LYS A 431 -31.83 9.93 17.97
C LYS A 431 -32.61 10.97 18.78
N ASN A 432 -33.33 11.88 18.14
CA ASN A 432 -34.16 12.88 18.85
C ASN A 432 -35.20 12.21 19.76
N ASP A 433 -35.83 11.12 19.31
CA ASP A 433 -36.79 10.35 20.11
C ASP A 433 -36.12 9.68 21.32
N SER A 434 -34.89 9.17 21.15
CA SER A 434 -34.05 8.65 22.25
C SER A 434 -33.66 9.74 23.24
N ASP A 435 -33.17 10.89 22.76
CA ASP A 435 -32.73 12.01 23.60
C ASP A 435 -33.91 12.61 24.40
N ASN A 436 -35.11 12.67 23.78
CA ASN A 436 -36.36 13.04 24.46
C ASN A 436 -36.76 12.03 25.55
N ARG A 437 -36.60 10.72 25.32
CA ARG A 437 -36.84 9.69 26.36
C ARG A 437 -35.83 9.77 27.50
N VAL A 438 -34.55 9.97 27.18
CA VAL A 438 -33.49 10.16 28.19
C VAL A 438 -33.77 11.40 29.04
N LYS A 439 -34.23 12.50 28.43
CA LYS A 439 -34.69 13.69 29.16
C LYS A 439 -35.87 13.38 30.08
N SER A 440 -36.90 12.69 29.57
CA SER A 440 -38.05 12.29 30.39
C SER A 440 -37.67 11.40 31.58
N PHE A 441 -36.72 10.47 31.41
CA PHE A 441 -36.21 9.65 32.51
C PHE A 441 -35.39 10.48 33.51
N LYS A 442 -34.60 11.45 33.05
CA LYS A 442 -33.86 12.38 33.93
C LYS A 442 -34.82 13.23 34.76
N ASP A 443 -35.90 13.73 34.16
CA ASP A 443 -36.94 14.50 34.86
C ASP A 443 -37.74 13.63 35.85
N GLU A 444 -37.86 12.32 35.61
CA GLU A 444 -38.46 11.38 36.57
C GLU A 444 -37.49 11.02 37.72
N ILE A 445 -36.20 10.86 37.44
CA ILE A 445 -35.16 10.63 38.45
C ILE A 445 -35.10 11.81 39.41
N SER A 446 -35.05 13.06 38.92
CA SER A 446 -35.07 14.26 39.78
C SER A 446 -36.26 14.28 40.74
N LYS A 447 -37.46 13.91 40.28
CA LYS A 447 -38.67 13.82 41.13
C LYS A 447 -38.59 12.70 42.16
N ARG A 448 -37.93 11.59 41.84
CA ARG A 448 -37.66 10.49 42.79
C ARG A 448 -36.62 10.92 43.83
N ASP A 449 -35.59 11.66 43.44
CA ASP A 449 -34.57 12.19 44.35
C ASP A 449 -35.15 13.26 45.29
N GLU A 450 -36.01 14.16 44.80
CA GLU A 450 -36.81 15.07 45.63
C GLU A 450 -37.67 14.31 46.65
N LEU A 451 -38.36 13.24 46.21
CA LEU A 451 -39.18 12.40 47.10
C LEU A 451 -38.31 11.69 48.17
N ILE A 452 -37.15 11.17 47.79
CA ILE A 452 -36.17 10.57 48.70
C ILE A 452 -35.66 11.62 49.70
N GLN A 453 -35.39 12.85 49.28
CA GLN A 453 -34.98 13.94 50.16
C GLN A 453 -36.09 14.31 51.16
N GLN A 454 -37.36 14.38 50.71
CA GLN A 454 -38.52 14.59 51.60
C GLN A 454 -38.70 13.43 52.60
N LEU A 455 -38.51 12.19 52.17
CA LEU A 455 -38.57 11.01 53.04
C LEU A 455 -37.44 11.00 54.07
N ASN A 456 -36.21 11.36 53.67
CA ASN A 456 -35.06 11.48 54.57
C ASN A 456 -35.26 12.61 55.60
N ASN A 457 -35.87 13.74 55.21
CA ASN A 457 -36.22 14.80 56.14
C ASN A 457 -37.26 14.32 57.17
N LYS A 458 -38.34 13.65 56.74
CA LYS A 458 -39.33 13.04 57.64
C LYS A 458 -38.75 11.95 58.54
N LEU A 459 -37.79 11.17 58.04
CA LEU A 459 -37.05 10.18 58.84
C LEU A 459 -36.21 10.87 59.92
N LYS A 460 -35.56 11.99 59.60
CA LYS A 460 -34.78 12.80 60.55
C LYS A 460 -35.68 13.46 61.60
N GLU A 461 -36.84 13.99 61.22
CA GLU A 461 -37.88 14.48 62.14
C GLU A 461 -38.31 13.37 63.11
N LYS A 462 -38.75 12.21 62.59
CA LYS A 462 -39.19 11.08 63.42
C LYS A 462 -38.07 10.50 64.29
N THR A 463 -36.81 10.53 63.84
CA THR A 463 -35.65 10.16 64.66
C THR A 463 -35.42 11.16 65.79
N SER A 464 -35.65 12.45 65.55
CA SER A 464 -35.54 13.52 66.56
C SER A 464 -36.69 13.45 67.58
N GLU A 465 -37.90 13.12 67.14
CA GLU A 465 -39.07 12.85 67.97
C GLU A 465 -38.86 11.60 68.85
N ILE A 466 -38.34 10.51 68.29
CA ILE A 466 -37.89 9.32 69.05
C ILE A 466 -36.78 9.69 70.05
N ALA A 467 -35.87 10.59 69.71
CA ALA A 467 -34.85 11.07 70.64
C ALA A 467 -35.45 11.91 71.78
N SER A 468 -36.48 12.73 71.52
CA SER A 468 -37.23 13.46 72.56
C SER A 468 -37.97 12.50 73.47
N ILE A 469 -38.75 11.56 72.92
CA ILE A 469 -39.50 10.54 73.68
C ILE A 469 -38.54 9.67 74.51
N ASN A 470 -37.35 9.32 74.00
CA ASN A 470 -36.34 8.63 74.80
C ASN A 470 -35.74 9.50 75.91
N ARG A 471 -35.64 10.82 75.72
CA ARG A 471 -35.17 11.78 76.73
C ARG A 471 -36.22 11.98 77.84
N GLU A 472 -37.47 12.18 77.45
CA GLU A 472 -38.64 12.23 78.35
C GLU A 472 -38.81 10.92 79.12
N LYS A 473 -38.60 9.77 78.46
CA LYS A 473 -38.55 8.46 79.12
C LYS A 473 -37.36 8.33 80.08
N GLN A 474 -36.18 8.82 79.71
CA GLN A 474 -35.00 8.80 80.59
C GLN A 474 -35.21 9.68 81.82
N GLU A 475 -35.79 10.87 81.65
CA GLU A 475 -36.12 11.82 82.71
C GLU A 475 -37.28 11.29 83.59
N SER A 476 -38.26 10.62 83.00
CA SER A 476 -39.30 9.87 83.72
C SER A 476 -38.71 8.71 84.52
N ILE A 477 -37.78 7.94 83.96
CA ILE A 477 -37.02 6.89 84.68
C ILE A 477 -36.18 7.50 85.80
N GLU A 478 -35.53 8.65 85.59
CA GLU A 478 -34.71 9.29 86.61
C GLU A 478 -35.57 9.87 87.74
N ASN A 479 -36.74 10.45 87.43
CA ASN A 479 -37.72 10.90 88.40
C ASN A 479 -38.34 9.72 89.16
N MET A 480 -38.71 8.63 88.49
CA MET A 480 -39.11 7.38 89.15
C MET A 480 -37.96 6.79 89.99
N THR A 481 -36.71 6.93 89.58
CA THR A 481 -35.54 6.45 90.36
C THR A 481 -35.30 7.29 91.60
N LYS A 482 -35.47 8.63 91.52
CA LYS A 482 -35.47 9.53 92.69
C LYS A 482 -36.63 9.23 93.63
N GLN A 483 -37.82 8.99 93.07
CA GLN A 483 -39.03 8.64 93.82
C GLN A 483 -38.92 7.25 94.48
N ILE A 484 -38.33 6.26 93.80
CA ILE A 484 -37.91 4.97 94.35
C ILE A 484 -36.79 5.15 95.38
N GLY A 485 -35.90 6.13 95.23
CA GLY A 485 -34.90 6.48 96.24
C GLY A 485 -35.55 6.93 97.55
N SER A 486 -36.44 7.92 97.49
CA SER A 486 -37.22 8.36 98.65
C SER A 486 -38.13 7.26 99.21
N LEU A 487 -38.81 6.50 98.34
CA LEU A 487 -39.64 5.37 98.73
C LEU A 487 -38.82 4.19 99.25
N SER A 488 -37.52 4.06 98.93
CA SER A 488 -36.64 3.02 99.47
C SER A 488 -36.09 3.41 100.84
N GLU A 489 -35.80 4.70 101.06
CA GLU A 489 -35.48 5.21 102.40
C GLU A 489 -36.73 5.15 103.32
N GLU A 490 -37.91 5.47 102.78
CA GLU A 490 -39.19 5.34 103.47
C GLU A 490 -39.60 3.87 103.63
N HIS A 491 -39.37 3.00 102.65
CA HIS A 491 -39.55 1.55 102.77
C HIS A 491 -38.51 0.91 103.69
N SER A 492 -37.33 1.48 103.91
CA SER A 492 -36.42 0.99 104.96
C SER A 492 -37.05 1.24 106.34
N LYS A 493 -37.47 2.50 106.59
CA LYS A 493 -38.21 2.93 107.79
C LYS A 493 -39.59 2.25 107.93
N ALA A 494 -40.18 1.80 106.83
CA ALA A 494 -41.44 1.07 106.81
C ALA A 494 -41.26 -0.44 106.78
N ILE A 495 -40.11 -1.03 106.40
CA ILE A 495 -39.82 -2.46 106.55
C ILE A 495 -39.60 -2.78 108.03
N ASP A 496 -39.04 -1.86 108.81
CA ASP A 496 -38.99 -2.02 110.27
C ASP A 496 -40.37 -1.83 110.93
N ARG A 497 -41.36 -1.26 110.24
CA ARG A 497 -42.78 -1.25 110.65
C ARG A 497 -43.58 -2.45 110.12
N LEU A 498 -43.30 -2.86 108.88
CA LEU A 498 -43.94 -3.95 108.17
C LEU A 498 -43.41 -5.32 108.61
N LYS A 499 -42.21 -5.44 109.21
CA LYS A 499 -41.87 -6.62 110.01
C LYS A 499 -42.86 -6.85 111.16
N SER A 500 -43.52 -5.79 111.65
CA SER A 500 -44.61 -5.86 112.64
C SER A 500 -46.03 -5.90 112.02
N GLN A 501 -46.15 -6.01 110.69
CA GLN A 501 -47.45 -6.13 109.98
C GLN A 501 -47.49 -7.28 108.95
N PHE A 502 -46.34 -7.85 108.57
CA PHE A 502 -46.22 -9.00 107.67
C PHE A 502 -46.80 -10.28 108.30
N ASP A 503 -46.77 -10.36 109.63
CA ASP A 503 -47.51 -11.36 110.41
C ASP A 503 -49.05 -11.24 110.29
N ALA A 504 -49.57 -10.08 109.83
CA ALA A 504 -51.00 -9.83 109.65
C ALA A 504 -51.49 -10.03 108.20
N GLU A 505 -50.72 -9.60 107.20
CA GLU A 505 -51.23 -9.47 105.81
C GLU A 505 -50.89 -10.64 104.86
N LYS A 506 -50.13 -11.64 105.33
CA LYS A 506 -49.86 -12.92 104.66
C LYS A 506 -51.12 -13.64 104.12
N THR A 507 -52.29 -13.29 104.65
CA THR A 507 -53.61 -13.90 104.38
C THR A 507 -54.30 -13.33 103.13
N SER A 508 -53.90 -12.16 102.61
CA SER A 508 -54.69 -11.44 101.58
C SER A 508 -54.37 -11.84 100.13
N LEU A 509 -53.13 -12.23 99.84
CA LEU A 509 -52.54 -12.27 98.49
C LEU A 509 -53.11 -13.36 97.55
N LEU A 510 -54.01 -14.24 98.00
CA LEU A 510 -54.43 -15.43 97.23
C LEU A 510 -55.58 -15.19 96.24
N ASN A 511 -56.40 -14.14 96.42
CA ASN A 511 -57.69 -14.01 95.70
C ASN A 511 -57.65 -13.19 94.41
N GLU A 512 -56.68 -12.28 94.22
CA GLU A 512 -56.77 -11.27 93.16
C GLU A 512 -56.39 -11.79 91.76
N LYS A 513 -55.50 -12.79 91.68
CA LYS A 513 -54.92 -13.27 90.40
C LYS A 513 -55.85 -14.13 89.54
N GLN A 514 -57.06 -14.44 90.00
CA GLN A 514 -58.03 -15.24 89.23
C GLN A 514 -58.78 -14.43 88.15
N ASN A 515 -58.97 -13.11 88.35
CA ASN A 515 -59.89 -12.29 87.54
C ASN A 515 -59.29 -11.68 86.26
N GLU A 516 -57.99 -11.86 85.99
CA GLU A 516 -57.34 -11.27 84.81
C GLU A 516 -57.40 -12.16 83.56
N LEU A 517 -57.71 -13.46 83.70
CA LEU A 517 -57.63 -14.44 82.62
C LEU A 517 -58.74 -14.28 81.55
N ASP A 518 -59.98 -14.00 81.98
CA ASP A 518 -61.17 -14.06 81.11
C ASP A 518 -61.27 -12.95 80.06
N LYS A 519 -60.47 -11.88 80.18
CA LYS A 519 -60.51 -10.74 79.23
C LYS A 519 -59.82 -11.01 77.89
N ALA A 520 -58.95 -12.02 77.81
CA ALA A 520 -58.15 -12.28 76.60
C ALA A 520 -58.93 -12.97 75.45
N ALA A 521 -60.03 -13.67 75.74
CA ALA A 521 -60.66 -14.58 74.77
C ALA A 521 -61.47 -13.88 73.64
N ASN A 522 -61.97 -12.65 73.88
CA ASN A 522 -63.04 -12.08 73.06
C ASN A 522 -62.61 -11.26 71.83
N GLN A 523 -61.31 -11.06 71.58
CA GLN A 523 -60.84 -10.21 70.46
C GLN A 523 -60.60 -10.96 69.13
N PHE A 524 -60.66 -12.29 69.10
CA PHE A 524 -60.20 -13.08 67.93
C PHE A 524 -61.19 -13.16 66.75
N ASN A 525 -62.47 -12.86 66.94
CA ASN A 525 -63.53 -13.19 65.95
C ASN A 525 -63.82 -12.13 64.87
N ALA A 526 -63.19 -10.95 64.89
CA ALA A 526 -63.57 -9.84 64.00
C ALA A 526 -62.98 -9.91 62.57
N GLY A 527 -61.85 -10.58 62.36
CA GLY A 527 -61.03 -10.43 61.14
C GLY A 527 -61.44 -11.24 59.89
N LYS A 528 -62.60 -11.93 59.90
CA LYS A 528 -62.95 -12.94 58.88
C LYS A 528 -63.79 -12.42 57.71
N GLU A 529 -64.53 -11.35 57.92
CA GLU A 529 -65.59 -10.85 57.01
C GLU A 529 -65.03 -10.11 55.78
N ASP A 530 -64.05 -9.22 55.97
CA ASP A 530 -63.61 -8.29 54.91
C ASP A 530 -62.69 -8.93 53.85
N ASN A 531 -61.88 -9.92 54.25
CA ASN A 531 -61.05 -10.69 53.32
C ASN A 531 -61.89 -11.41 52.23
N LEU A 532 -63.13 -11.81 52.55
CA LEU A 532 -64.00 -12.48 51.58
C LEU A 532 -64.50 -11.52 50.49
N LYS A 533 -64.80 -10.27 50.88
CA LYS A 533 -65.31 -9.21 49.99
C LYS A 533 -64.24 -8.68 49.03
N ALA A 534 -62.96 -8.72 49.42
CA ALA A 534 -61.85 -8.37 48.55
C ALA A 534 -61.69 -9.36 47.38
N ILE A 535 -61.79 -10.67 47.66
CA ILE A 535 -61.58 -11.74 46.65
C ILE A 535 -62.68 -11.71 45.57
N GLN A 536 -63.93 -11.44 45.94
CA GLN A 536 -65.03 -11.36 44.96
C GLN A 536 -64.85 -10.22 43.94
N ARG A 537 -64.31 -9.06 44.34
CA ARG A 537 -64.10 -7.92 43.42
C ARG A 537 -63.08 -8.22 42.33
N MET A 538 -61.95 -8.84 42.70
CA MET A 538 -60.90 -9.21 41.73
C MET A 538 -61.41 -10.21 40.69
N ARG A 539 -62.28 -11.14 41.08
CA ARG A 539 -62.84 -12.15 40.15
C ARG A 539 -63.71 -11.53 39.06
N THR A 540 -64.54 -10.55 39.42
CA THR A 540 -65.41 -9.82 38.46
C THR A 540 -64.60 -8.95 37.49
N GLN A 541 -63.43 -8.45 37.90
CA GLN A 541 -62.53 -7.67 37.04
C GLN A 541 -61.99 -8.54 35.88
N PHE A 542 -61.39 -9.69 36.21
CA PHE A 542 -60.74 -10.55 35.21
C PHE A 542 -61.71 -11.13 34.16
N GLU A 543 -62.95 -11.45 34.54
CA GLU A 543 -63.93 -12.01 33.59
C GLU A 543 -64.38 -10.96 32.55
N ASN A 544 -64.44 -9.67 32.92
CA ASN A 544 -64.70 -8.57 31.98
C ASN A 544 -63.51 -8.34 31.03
N ASP A 545 -62.28 -8.29 31.56
CA ASP A 545 -61.07 -8.06 30.75
C ASP A 545 -60.87 -9.18 29.71
N LYS A 546 -61.17 -10.43 30.09
CA LYS A 546 -61.20 -11.59 29.18
C LYS A 546 -62.20 -11.42 28.04
N ALA A 547 -63.45 -11.03 28.33
CA ALA A 547 -64.48 -10.85 27.30
C ALA A 547 -64.11 -9.74 26.28
N ILE A 548 -63.39 -8.70 26.72
CA ILE A 548 -62.89 -7.63 25.83
C ILE A 548 -61.79 -8.15 24.90
N ILE A 549 -60.93 -9.07 25.37
CA ILE A 549 -59.87 -9.69 24.57
C ILE A 549 -60.48 -10.67 23.54
N GLU A 550 -61.40 -11.53 23.95
CA GLU A 550 -62.06 -12.51 23.07
C GLU A 550 -62.82 -11.81 21.92
N LYS A 551 -63.50 -10.68 22.19
CA LYS A 551 -64.13 -9.87 21.15
C LYS A 551 -63.13 -9.31 20.13
N LYS A 552 -61.97 -8.79 20.58
CA LYS A 552 -60.94 -8.24 19.69
C LYS A 552 -60.25 -9.30 18.84
N ALA A 553 -60.15 -10.53 19.31
CA ALA A 553 -59.63 -11.65 18.52
C ALA A 553 -60.55 -11.95 17.32
N ALA A 554 -61.86 -12.12 17.56
CA ALA A 554 -62.83 -12.39 16.51
C ALA A 554 -62.93 -11.27 15.45
N GLU A 555 -62.81 -10.00 15.86
CA GLU A 555 -62.75 -8.86 14.94
C GLU A 555 -61.49 -8.89 14.04
N PHE A 556 -60.37 -9.42 14.54
CA PHE A 556 -59.13 -9.58 13.76
C PHE A 556 -59.21 -10.76 12.78
N GLU A 557 -59.73 -11.91 13.21
CA GLU A 557 -59.91 -13.09 12.35
C GLU A 557 -60.85 -12.78 11.17
N SER A 558 -61.99 -12.12 11.42
CA SER A 558 -62.93 -11.70 10.37
C SER A 558 -62.27 -10.79 9.33
N LYS A 559 -61.34 -9.93 9.76
CA LYS A 559 -60.62 -9.01 8.87
C LYS A 559 -59.55 -9.72 8.04
N CYS A 560 -58.88 -10.72 8.62
CA CYS A 560 -57.88 -11.53 7.92
C CYS A 560 -58.54 -12.44 6.85
N HIS A 561 -59.70 -13.03 7.15
CA HIS A 561 -60.40 -13.93 6.22
C HIS A 561 -60.83 -13.21 4.93
N LYS A 562 -61.37 -11.98 5.04
CA LYS A 562 -61.73 -11.16 3.88
C LYS A 562 -60.55 -10.83 2.97
N GLN A 563 -59.36 -10.61 3.54
CA GLN A 563 -58.14 -10.38 2.75
C GLN A 563 -57.70 -11.66 2.02
N GLN A 564 -57.93 -12.85 2.59
CA GLN A 564 -57.67 -14.12 1.89
C GLN A 564 -58.63 -14.35 0.73
N GLU A 565 -59.93 -14.01 0.88
CA GLU A 565 -60.92 -14.07 -0.21
C GLU A 565 -60.55 -13.12 -1.36
N GLU A 566 -60.16 -11.89 -1.05
CA GLU A 566 -59.74 -10.87 -2.02
C GLU A 566 -58.45 -11.26 -2.76
N ILE A 567 -57.48 -11.85 -2.07
CA ILE A 567 -56.29 -12.45 -2.69
C ILE A 567 -56.66 -13.63 -3.61
N HIS A 568 -57.61 -14.48 -3.21
CA HIS A 568 -58.03 -15.62 -4.02
C HIS A 568 -58.74 -15.18 -5.31
N SER A 569 -59.64 -14.18 -5.22
CA SER A 569 -60.32 -13.56 -6.36
C SER A 569 -59.32 -12.97 -7.38
N ASN A 570 -58.35 -12.18 -6.89
CA ASN A 570 -57.30 -11.61 -7.76
C ASN A 570 -56.43 -12.70 -8.41
N LYS A 571 -56.15 -13.81 -7.70
CA LYS A 571 -55.37 -14.94 -8.24
C LYS A 571 -56.11 -15.72 -9.34
N GLN A 572 -57.43 -15.88 -9.22
CA GLN A 572 -58.25 -16.41 -10.31
C GLN A 572 -58.22 -15.49 -11.54
N LYS A 573 -58.35 -14.17 -11.33
CA LYS A 573 -58.35 -13.16 -12.41
C LYS A 573 -57.02 -13.09 -13.18
N ILE A 574 -55.89 -13.25 -12.50
CA ILE A 574 -54.56 -13.39 -13.14
C ILE A 574 -54.48 -14.67 -13.98
N THR A 575 -55.07 -15.78 -13.50
CA THR A 575 -55.10 -17.06 -14.23
C THR A 575 -55.93 -16.94 -15.52
N GLU A 576 -57.08 -16.27 -15.45
CA GLU A 576 -57.94 -16.00 -16.61
C GLU A 576 -57.27 -15.09 -17.66
N LEU A 577 -56.60 -14.02 -17.23
CA LEU A 577 -55.82 -13.16 -18.13
C LEU A 577 -54.65 -13.92 -18.79
N THR A 578 -54.00 -14.82 -18.06
CA THR A 578 -52.93 -15.68 -18.61
C THR A 578 -53.46 -16.62 -19.70
N LEU A 579 -54.64 -17.22 -19.49
CA LEU A 579 -55.28 -18.09 -20.48
C LEU A 579 -55.69 -17.33 -21.75
N ASN A 580 -56.15 -16.09 -21.61
CA ASN A 580 -56.54 -15.25 -22.74
C ASN A 580 -55.31 -14.75 -23.54
N LEU A 581 -54.18 -14.46 -22.89
CA LEU A 581 -52.91 -14.17 -23.56
C LEU A 581 -52.37 -15.37 -24.35
N GLN A 582 -52.52 -16.60 -23.83
CA GLN A 582 -52.14 -17.80 -24.57
C GLN A 582 -52.98 -17.95 -25.85
N LYS A 583 -54.31 -17.82 -25.75
CA LYS A 583 -55.20 -17.89 -26.93
C LYS A 583 -54.85 -16.85 -28.00
N ALA A 584 -54.58 -15.61 -27.61
CA ALA A 584 -54.16 -14.56 -28.55
C ALA A 584 -52.83 -14.87 -29.24
N THR A 585 -51.91 -15.57 -28.54
CA THR A 585 -50.64 -16.04 -29.10
C THR A 585 -50.87 -17.18 -30.10
N ASP A 586 -51.76 -18.12 -29.77
CA ASP A 586 -52.09 -19.25 -30.64
C ASP A 586 -52.82 -18.81 -31.93
N GLU A 587 -53.71 -17.81 -31.83
CA GLU A 587 -54.38 -17.19 -32.99
C GLU A 587 -53.41 -16.41 -33.89
N LEU A 588 -52.44 -15.69 -33.30
CA LEU A 588 -51.38 -14.99 -34.04
C LEU A 588 -50.49 -15.97 -34.83
N ASN A 589 -50.12 -17.09 -34.21
CA ASN A 589 -49.33 -18.15 -34.86
C ASN A 589 -50.09 -18.78 -36.04
N LYS A 590 -51.41 -18.93 -35.94
CA LYS A 590 -52.26 -19.46 -37.02
C LYS A 590 -52.31 -18.52 -38.24
N LEU A 591 -52.50 -17.22 -38.02
CA LEU A 591 -52.44 -16.20 -39.08
C LEU A 591 -51.08 -16.11 -39.78
N SER A 592 -50.00 -16.54 -39.10
CA SER A 592 -48.67 -16.66 -39.70
C SER A 592 -48.60 -17.83 -40.71
N GLN A 593 -49.20 -18.98 -40.39
CA GLN A 593 -49.27 -20.13 -41.31
C GLN A 593 -50.16 -19.87 -42.53
N ASP A 594 -51.33 -19.24 -42.35
CA ASP A 594 -52.27 -19.00 -43.45
C ASP A 594 -51.68 -18.06 -44.52
N ASN A 595 -50.90 -17.04 -44.12
CA ASN A 595 -50.14 -16.19 -45.05
C ASN A 595 -49.02 -16.95 -45.79
N GLN A 596 -48.40 -17.96 -45.15
CA GLN A 596 -47.34 -18.75 -45.78
C GLN A 596 -47.88 -19.65 -46.90
N ILE A 597 -49.10 -20.18 -46.73
CA ILE A 597 -49.79 -21.03 -47.72
C ILE A 597 -50.24 -20.22 -48.94
N LEU A 598 -50.77 -19.00 -48.72
CA LEU A 598 -51.15 -18.09 -49.81
C LEU A 598 -49.97 -17.70 -50.72
N SER A 599 -48.76 -17.61 -50.17
CA SER A 599 -47.55 -17.32 -50.93
C SER A 599 -47.06 -18.49 -51.80
N GLN A 600 -47.36 -19.75 -51.46
CA GLN A 600 -46.90 -20.91 -52.21
C GLN A 600 -47.75 -21.23 -53.44
N ASN A 601 -49.04 -20.85 -53.45
CA ASN A 601 -49.97 -21.21 -54.52
C ASN A 601 -49.86 -20.35 -55.80
N TYR A 602 -49.01 -19.33 -55.83
CA TYR A 602 -48.78 -18.49 -57.03
C TYR A 602 -47.64 -18.98 -57.94
N SER A 603 -46.99 -20.09 -57.62
CA SER A 603 -45.75 -20.55 -58.27
C SER A 603 -45.92 -21.72 -59.26
N ASN A 604 -47.13 -22.04 -59.73
CA ASN A 604 -47.33 -23.14 -60.68
C ASN A 604 -48.41 -22.88 -61.74
N VAL A 605 -48.04 -23.22 -62.99
CA VAL A 605 -48.80 -23.35 -64.25
C VAL A 605 -48.78 -22.14 -65.20
N SER A 606 -48.31 -22.42 -66.44
CA SER A 606 -48.44 -21.59 -67.63
C SER A 606 -48.63 -22.47 -68.88
N HIS A 607 -49.44 -21.99 -69.84
CA HIS A 607 -49.68 -22.45 -71.22
C HIS A 607 -50.56 -23.69 -71.56
N GLU A 608 -51.13 -23.60 -72.78
CA GLU A 608 -52.11 -24.46 -73.52
C GLU A 608 -53.61 -24.21 -73.21
N LYS A 609 -54.58 -24.14 -74.15
CA LYS A 609 -54.58 -24.15 -75.64
C LYS A 609 -55.80 -23.37 -76.25
N ASP A 610 -55.82 -23.29 -77.58
CA ASP A 610 -56.72 -22.64 -78.56
C ASP A 610 -58.14 -23.22 -78.81
N SER A 611 -58.90 -22.53 -79.69
CA SER A 611 -60.11 -22.93 -80.47
C SER A 611 -61.45 -22.33 -79.96
N LEU A 612 -62.45 -21.95 -80.80
CA LEU A 612 -62.75 -22.25 -82.21
C LEU A 612 -63.18 -21.02 -83.05
N GLN A 613 -63.16 -21.18 -84.37
CA GLN A 613 -63.72 -20.33 -85.43
C GLN A 613 -64.74 -21.17 -86.25
N ILE A 614 -65.71 -20.55 -86.93
CA ILE A 614 -66.43 -21.21 -88.05
C ILE A 614 -66.89 -20.21 -89.13
N THR A 615 -67.77 -20.63 -90.04
CA THR A 615 -68.15 -20.03 -91.34
C THR A 615 -69.64 -19.58 -91.34
N ALA A 616 -70.29 -19.07 -92.40
CA ALA A 616 -69.99 -19.05 -93.84
C ALA A 616 -70.68 -17.89 -94.60
N ALA A 617 -70.39 -17.78 -95.90
CA ALA A 617 -71.19 -17.08 -96.91
C ALA A 617 -71.32 -18.00 -98.15
N GLU A 618 -72.43 -17.97 -98.90
CA GLU A 618 -72.48 -18.53 -100.26
C GLU A 618 -73.53 -17.88 -101.20
N ASN A 619 -73.03 -17.50 -102.37
CA ASN A 619 -73.64 -17.64 -103.70
C ASN A 619 -75.00 -16.97 -104.07
N GLU A 620 -74.93 -15.66 -104.37
CA GLU A 620 -74.95 -15.21 -105.79
C GLU A 620 -76.18 -15.57 -106.68
N SER A 621 -77.40 -15.35 -106.18
CA SER A 621 -78.64 -15.31 -106.98
C SER A 621 -78.72 -14.06 -107.89
N ASN A 622 -77.77 -13.94 -108.82
CA ASN A 622 -77.41 -12.71 -109.54
C ASN A 622 -78.39 -12.20 -110.60
N LYS A 623 -79.69 -12.53 -110.52
CA LYS A 623 -80.71 -12.07 -111.49
C LYS A 623 -81.77 -11.12 -110.93
N GLN A 624 -81.84 -10.91 -109.62
CA GLN A 624 -82.53 -9.73 -109.05
C GLN A 624 -81.60 -8.50 -108.94
N LYS A 625 -80.28 -8.74 -109.01
CA LYS A 625 -79.14 -7.84 -108.78
C LYS A 625 -78.91 -6.74 -109.84
N ILE A 626 -79.98 -6.26 -110.49
CA ILE A 626 -79.95 -5.11 -111.41
C ILE A 626 -80.95 -4.02 -110.98
N ASN A 627 -82.19 -4.39 -110.64
CA ASN A 627 -83.17 -3.41 -110.15
C ASN A 627 -82.91 -2.99 -108.69
N GLU A 628 -82.30 -3.88 -107.89
CA GLU A 628 -81.87 -3.56 -106.52
C GLU A 628 -80.69 -2.57 -106.49
N LEU A 629 -79.85 -2.50 -107.53
CA LEU A 629 -78.68 -1.60 -107.54
C LEU A 629 -79.06 -0.12 -107.44
N THR A 630 -80.21 0.28 -107.99
CA THR A 630 -80.72 1.66 -107.90
C THR A 630 -81.18 2.02 -106.48
N GLN A 631 -81.74 1.05 -105.75
CA GLN A 631 -82.10 1.21 -104.33
C GLN A 631 -80.82 1.24 -103.48
N GLN A 632 -79.94 0.25 -103.70
CA GLN A 632 -78.66 0.11 -103.02
C GLN A 632 -77.74 1.34 -103.20
N PHE A 633 -77.80 2.10 -104.30
CA PHE A 633 -76.97 3.31 -104.44
C PHE A 633 -77.37 4.42 -103.46
N ASN A 634 -78.67 4.56 -103.16
CA ASN A 634 -79.17 5.48 -102.14
C ASN A 634 -78.86 4.96 -100.73
N ASP A 635 -79.08 3.66 -100.49
CA ASP A 635 -78.77 3.04 -99.21
C ASP A 635 -77.26 3.01 -98.92
N LEU A 636 -76.41 2.86 -99.93
CA LEU A 636 -74.95 3.02 -99.85
C LEU A 636 -74.53 4.48 -99.58
N THR A 637 -75.29 5.46 -100.05
CA THR A 637 -75.03 6.87 -99.73
C THR A 637 -75.35 7.15 -98.25
N SER A 638 -76.43 6.56 -97.73
CA SER A 638 -76.77 6.62 -96.30
C SER A 638 -75.77 5.82 -95.43
N ASN A 639 -75.45 4.59 -95.83
CA ASN A 639 -74.49 3.72 -95.16
C ASN A 639 -73.07 4.27 -95.21
N ASN A 640 -72.64 4.97 -96.27
CA ASN A 640 -71.33 5.64 -96.28
C ASN A 640 -71.28 6.80 -95.27
N LYS A 641 -72.40 7.51 -95.06
CA LYS A 641 -72.48 8.49 -93.97
C LYS A 641 -72.43 7.80 -92.61
N GLU A 642 -73.22 6.75 -92.40
CA GLU A 642 -73.23 6.00 -91.13
C GLU A 642 -71.89 5.29 -90.86
N LEU A 643 -71.17 4.83 -91.89
CA LEU A 643 -69.81 4.30 -91.82
C LEU A 643 -68.78 5.41 -91.56
N SER A 644 -68.97 6.62 -92.08
CA SER A 644 -68.15 7.78 -91.73
C SER A 644 -68.34 8.16 -90.26
N ASP A 645 -69.58 8.21 -89.78
CA ASP A 645 -69.90 8.49 -88.38
C ASP A 645 -69.39 7.36 -87.45
N LYS A 646 -69.51 6.09 -87.86
CA LYS A 646 -68.91 4.94 -87.17
C LYS A 646 -67.37 4.96 -87.19
N ASN A 647 -66.73 5.38 -88.29
CA ASN A 647 -65.28 5.58 -88.33
C ASN A 647 -64.84 6.74 -87.42
N GLN A 648 -65.59 7.85 -87.39
CA GLN A 648 -65.35 8.95 -86.46
C GLN A 648 -65.43 8.49 -84.99
N ILE A 649 -66.44 7.67 -84.66
CA ILE A 649 -66.59 7.03 -83.34
C ILE A 649 -65.43 6.07 -83.07
N LEU A 650 -65.09 5.16 -83.98
CA LEU A 650 -63.98 4.21 -83.84
C LEU A 650 -62.63 4.92 -83.69
N GLN A 651 -62.41 6.03 -84.39
CA GLN A 651 -61.16 6.80 -84.31
C GLN A 651 -61.06 7.61 -83.00
N ASN A 652 -62.20 8.10 -82.48
CA ASN A 652 -62.26 8.65 -81.13
C ASN A 652 -62.05 7.56 -80.06
N SER A 653 -62.64 6.38 -80.22
CA SER A 653 -62.42 5.23 -79.33
C SER A 653 -60.97 4.75 -79.36
N LEU A 654 -60.35 4.69 -80.55
CA LEU A 654 -58.94 4.34 -80.73
C LEU A 654 -58.05 5.34 -79.99
N SER A 655 -58.29 6.64 -80.19
CA SER A 655 -57.57 7.73 -79.50
C SER A 655 -57.71 7.63 -77.96
N ASN A 656 -58.91 7.33 -77.46
CA ASN A 656 -59.14 7.09 -76.03
C ASN A 656 -58.37 5.86 -75.53
N THR A 657 -58.46 4.70 -76.20
CA THR A 657 -57.67 3.51 -75.81
C THR A 657 -56.16 3.74 -75.91
N GLN A 658 -55.71 4.62 -76.81
CA GLN A 658 -54.30 4.99 -76.95
C GLN A 658 -53.84 5.91 -75.80
N ALA A 659 -54.71 6.81 -75.32
CA ALA A 659 -54.47 7.59 -74.09
C ALA A 659 -54.53 6.72 -72.82
N GLU A 660 -55.44 5.74 -72.75
CA GLU A 660 -55.51 4.76 -71.68
C GLU A 660 -54.26 3.86 -71.65
N LEU A 661 -53.76 3.43 -72.81
CA LEU A 661 -52.51 2.67 -72.94
C LEU A 661 -51.30 3.47 -72.45
N ILE A 662 -51.22 4.77 -72.78
CA ILE A 662 -50.18 5.67 -72.26
C ILE A 662 -50.30 5.82 -70.73
N SER A 663 -51.52 5.96 -70.20
CA SER A 663 -51.75 5.99 -68.75
C SER A 663 -51.40 4.68 -68.05
N ALA A 664 -51.67 3.53 -68.69
CA ALA A 664 -51.33 2.21 -68.19
C ALA A 664 -49.81 2.01 -68.15
N ASN A 665 -49.10 2.36 -69.23
CA ASN A 665 -47.64 2.28 -69.29
C ASN A 665 -46.97 3.15 -68.22
N ALA A 666 -47.42 4.41 -68.04
CA ALA A 666 -46.88 5.30 -66.99
C ALA A 666 -47.09 4.74 -65.57
N LYS A 667 -48.22 4.05 -65.31
CA LYS A 667 -48.45 3.33 -64.04
C LYS A 667 -47.54 2.11 -63.89
N LEU A 668 -47.32 1.36 -64.98
CA LEU A 668 -46.48 0.16 -65.00
C LEU A 668 -45.00 0.52 -64.76
N GLU A 669 -44.53 1.62 -65.35
CA GLU A 669 -43.21 2.20 -65.13
C GLU A 669 -43.02 2.66 -63.67
N SER A 670 -44.01 3.36 -63.10
CA SER A 670 -44.03 3.73 -61.67
C SER A 670 -44.00 2.51 -60.74
N VAL A 671 -44.72 1.44 -61.06
CA VAL A 671 -44.68 0.17 -60.31
C VAL A 671 -43.33 -0.55 -60.48
N SER A 672 -42.67 -0.43 -61.63
CA SER A 672 -41.30 -0.96 -61.81
C SER A 672 -40.30 -0.20 -60.94
N GLU A 673 -40.38 1.13 -60.88
CA GLU A 673 -39.55 1.91 -59.94
C GLU A 673 -39.79 1.49 -58.48
N GLU A 674 -41.04 1.26 -58.07
CA GLU A 674 -41.37 0.83 -56.71
C GLU A 674 -40.85 -0.59 -56.41
N LYS A 675 -40.99 -1.52 -57.35
CA LYS A 675 -40.35 -2.84 -57.31
C LYS A 675 -38.84 -2.71 -57.10
N ASP A 676 -38.15 -1.88 -57.86
CA ASP A 676 -36.69 -1.78 -57.80
C ASP A 676 -36.22 -1.05 -56.51
N LYS A 677 -37.02 -0.10 -56.00
CA LYS A 677 -36.86 0.49 -54.65
C LYS A 677 -37.08 -0.55 -53.54
N LEU A 678 -38.04 -1.47 -53.69
CA LEU A 678 -38.28 -2.57 -52.75
C LEU A 678 -37.18 -3.64 -52.80
N THR A 679 -36.72 -4.04 -53.99
CA THR A 679 -35.55 -4.92 -54.16
C THR A 679 -34.31 -4.31 -53.51
N SER A 680 -34.08 -3.01 -53.70
CA SER A 680 -32.98 -2.28 -53.06
C SER A 680 -33.09 -2.23 -51.53
N LYS A 681 -34.30 -2.20 -50.96
CA LYS A 681 -34.50 -2.32 -49.50
C LYS A 681 -34.25 -3.75 -49.01
N LEU A 682 -34.74 -4.75 -49.73
CA LEU A 682 -34.64 -6.16 -49.35
C LEU A 682 -33.18 -6.63 -49.33
N GLU A 683 -32.36 -6.20 -50.30
CA GLU A 683 -30.94 -6.54 -50.31
C GLU A 683 -30.16 -5.86 -49.17
N ARG A 684 -30.49 -4.59 -48.83
CA ARG A 684 -29.94 -3.92 -47.64
C ARG A 684 -30.29 -4.67 -46.34
N TYR A 685 -31.51 -5.21 -46.23
CA TYR A 685 -31.89 -6.03 -45.07
C TYR A 685 -31.10 -7.34 -45.00
N LYS A 686 -30.84 -8.01 -46.14
CA LYS A 686 -29.93 -9.17 -46.16
C LYS A 686 -28.52 -8.81 -45.69
N THR A 687 -27.97 -7.68 -46.15
CA THR A 687 -26.66 -7.19 -45.68
C THR A 687 -26.68 -6.94 -44.17
N GLN A 688 -27.70 -6.25 -43.64
CA GLN A 688 -27.83 -6.01 -42.20
C GLN A 688 -27.94 -7.32 -41.37
N VAL A 689 -28.65 -8.32 -41.87
CA VAL A 689 -28.75 -9.64 -41.23
C VAL A 689 -27.43 -10.41 -41.31
N HIS A 690 -26.65 -10.25 -42.38
CA HIS A 690 -25.31 -10.84 -42.48
C HIS A 690 -24.31 -10.15 -41.55
N ASP A 691 -24.25 -8.81 -41.55
CA ASP A 691 -23.46 -7.99 -40.62
C ASP A 691 -23.72 -8.40 -39.17
N GLY A 692 -25.00 -8.43 -38.78
CA GLY A 692 -25.44 -8.78 -37.42
C GLY A 692 -25.10 -10.22 -37.02
N LYS A 693 -24.93 -11.13 -37.98
CA LYS A 693 -24.52 -12.51 -37.73
C LYS A 693 -23.01 -12.63 -37.52
N GLU A 694 -22.20 -11.82 -38.21
CA GLU A 694 -20.75 -11.78 -37.99
C GLU A 694 -20.39 -11.02 -36.71
N THR A 695 -21.05 -9.90 -36.38
CA THR A 695 -20.85 -9.24 -35.07
C THR A 695 -21.26 -10.17 -33.92
N SER A 696 -22.33 -10.95 -34.06
CA SER A 696 -22.72 -11.97 -33.08
C SER A 696 -21.62 -13.04 -32.87
N LYS A 697 -20.87 -13.43 -33.90
CA LYS A 697 -19.71 -14.33 -33.74
C LYS A 697 -18.56 -13.65 -33.02
N THR A 698 -18.25 -12.40 -33.37
CA THR A 698 -17.15 -11.66 -32.75
C THR A 698 -17.44 -11.42 -31.27
N GLN A 699 -18.66 -11.01 -30.92
CA GLN A 699 -19.12 -10.90 -29.54
C GLN A 699 -19.08 -12.25 -28.80
N LEU A 700 -19.46 -13.35 -29.43
CA LEU A 700 -19.34 -14.69 -28.81
C LEU A 700 -17.88 -15.06 -28.53
N LYS A 701 -16.94 -14.68 -29.41
CA LYS A 701 -15.51 -14.85 -29.17
C LYS A 701 -15.03 -13.94 -28.03
N GLU A 702 -15.39 -12.66 -28.06
CA GLU A 702 -15.02 -11.65 -27.06
C GLU A 702 -15.53 -12.06 -25.65
N ILE A 703 -16.72 -12.67 -25.57
CA ILE A 703 -17.27 -13.29 -24.35
C ILE A 703 -16.42 -14.48 -23.89
N ASN A 704 -15.98 -15.37 -24.78
CA ASN A 704 -15.11 -16.50 -24.40
C ASN A 704 -13.73 -16.02 -23.92
N ASP A 705 -13.15 -15.04 -24.61
CA ASP A 705 -11.86 -14.43 -24.25
C ASP A 705 -11.95 -13.74 -22.87
N LEU A 706 -13.08 -13.05 -22.57
CA LEU A 706 -13.39 -12.45 -21.26
C LEU A 706 -13.69 -13.49 -20.16
N GLN A 707 -14.27 -14.64 -20.49
CA GLN A 707 -14.47 -15.75 -19.54
C GLN A 707 -13.14 -16.39 -19.15
N GLN A 708 -12.23 -16.58 -20.12
CA GLN A 708 -10.87 -17.06 -19.85
C GLN A 708 -10.09 -16.06 -18.99
N LEU A 709 -10.13 -14.77 -19.32
CA LEU A 709 -9.49 -13.72 -18.51
C LEU A 709 -10.02 -13.68 -17.06
N ASN A 710 -11.33 -13.88 -16.85
CA ASN A 710 -11.91 -14.02 -15.51
C ASN A 710 -11.41 -15.26 -14.76
N LEU A 711 -11.21 -16.38 -15.46
CA LEU A 711 -10.68 -17.61 -14.87
C LEU A 711 -9.23 -17.42 -14.42
N ASP A 712 -8.42 -16.75 -15.22
CA ASP A 712 -7.01 -16.47 -14.93
C ASP A 712 -6.84 -15.44 -13.81
N LEU A 713 -7.62 -14.35 -13.82
CA LEU A 713 -7.70 -13.41 -12.69
C LEU A 713 -8.13 -14.11 -11.39
N LYS A 714 -9.09 -15.03 -11.44
CA LYS A 714 -9.52 -15.81 -10.28
C LYS A 714 -8.42 -16.74 -9.76
N ASN A 715 -7.62 -17.33 -10.65
CA ASN A 715 -6.45 -18.13 -10.28
C ASN A 715 -5.37 -17.26 -9.62
N GLU A 716 -5.12 -16.05 -10.14
CA GLU A 716 -4.14 -15.10 -9.60
C GLU A 716 -4.56 -14.51 -8.24
N ILE A 717 -5.85 -14.20 -8.05
CA ILE A 717 -6.43 -13.86 -6.76
C ILE A 717 -6.24 -15.02 -5.77
N THR A 718 -6.59 -16.25 -6.16
CA THR A 718 -6.41 -17.45 -5.30
C THR A 718 -4.94 -17.68 -4.93
N SER A 719 -4.00 -17.36 -5.82
CA SER A 719 -2.55 -17.39 -5.56
C SER A 719 -2.12 -16.31 -4.56
N SER A 720 -2.68 -15.11 -4.71
CA SER A 720 -2.42 -13.95 -3.85
C SER A 720 -3.00 -14.12 -2.44
N GLU A 721 -4.21 -14.67 -2.30
CA GLU A 721 -4.80 -15.06 -1.02
C GLU A 721 -3.93 -16.09 -0.28
N LYS A 722 -3.39 -17.09 -0.99
CA LYS A 722 -2.46 -18.08 -0.40
C LYS A 722 -1.18 -17.42 0.11
N LYS A 723 -0.60 -16.47 -0.63
CA LYS A 723 0.56 -15.67 -0.18
C LYS A 723 0.21 -14.82 1.04
N TYR A 724 -0.93 -14.13 1.02
CA TYR A 724 -1.42 -13.33 2.14
C TYR A 724 -1.60 -14.17 3.41
N ASN A 725 -2.23 -15.34 3.30
CA ASN A 725 -2.44 -16.26 4.42
C ASN A 725 -1.13 -16.85 4.98
N SER A 726 -0.09 -17.03 4.15
CA SER A 726 1.26 -17.36 4.63
C SER A 726 1.86 -16.20 5.43
N LEU A 727 1.90 -15.00 4.85
CA LEU A 727 2.42 -13.80 5.52
C LEU A 727 1.68 -13.50 6.83
N TYR A 728 0.36 -13.69 6.87
CA TYR A 728 -0.45 -13.53 8.08
C TYR A 728 -0.05 -14.54 9.17
N SER A 729 0.17 -15.80 8.77
CA SER A 729 0.62 -16.87 9.68
C SER A 729 2.02 -16.61 10.23
N GLU A 730 2.93 -16.14 9.38
CA GLU A 730 4.30 -15.72 9.75
C GLU A 730 4.28 -14.51 10.69
N PHE A 731 3.45 -13.50 10.38
CA PHE A 731 3.27 -12.32 11.22
C PHE A 731 2.68 -12.65 12.60
N ASP A 732 1.69 -13.54 12.67
CA ASP A 732 1.12 -13.95 13.95
C ASP A 732 2.07 -14.87 14.75
N ALA A 733 2.92 -15.66 14.08
CA ALA A 733 4.04 -16.37 14.72
C ALA A 733 5.09 -15.39 15.29
N PHE A 734 5.48 -14.36 14.53
CA PHE A 734 6.34 -13.27 15.01
C PHE A 734 5.71 -12.53 16.20
N ARG A 735 4.40 -12.24 16.15
CA ARG A 735 3.64 -11.60 17.22
C ARG A 735 3.61 -12.44 18.50
N ARG A 736 3.49 -13.77 18.38
CA ARG A 736 3.60 -14.72 19.52
C ARG A 736 5.02 -14.74 20.10
N SER A 737 6.04 -14.83 19.25
CA SER A 737 7.45 -14.78 19.65
C SER A 737 7.81 -13.48 20.39
N SER A 738 7.35 -12.34 19.86
CA SER A 738 7.54 -11.02 20.48
C SER A 738 6.84 -10.89 21.84
N LYS A 739 5.62 -11.43 21.99
CA LYS A 739 4.94 -11.53 23.30
C LYS A 739 5.74 -12.36 24.31
N GLU A 740 6.24 -13.52 23.93
CA GLU A 740 7.01 -14.37 24.85
C GLU A 740 8.37 -13.76 25.20
N ARG A 741 9.03 -13.07 24.25
CA ARG A 741 10.27 -12.31 24.53
C ARG A 741 10.00 -11.14 25.49
N LYS A 742 8.88 -10.42 25.34
CA LYS A 742 8.46 -9.38 26.30
C LYS A 742 8.15 -9.95 27.69
N LYS A 743 7.59 -11.15 27.77
CA LYS A 743 7.35 -11.87 29.04
C LYS A 743 8.67 -12.26 29.72
N LYS A 744 9.64 -12.82 28.99
CA LYS A 744 10.99 -13.11 29.52
C LYS A 744 11.68 -11.85 30.06
N LEU A 745 11.70 -10.77 29.28
CA LEU A 745 12.23 -9.48 29.72
C LEU A 745 11.53 -8.93 30.97
N LYS A 746 10.20 -9.13 31.13
CA LYS A 746 9.52 -8.76 32.38
C LYS A 746 10.04 -9.56 33.57
N ASN A 747 10.14 -10.89 33.43
CA ASN A 747 10.68 -11.75 34.49
C ASN A 747 12.13 -11.37 34.84
N GLU A 748 12.98 -11.14 33.84
CA GLU A 748 14.37 -10.70 34.04
C GLU A 748 14.46 -9.35 34.80
N ILE A 749 13.56 -8.41 34.52
CA ILE A 749 13.44 -7.14 35.28
C ILE A 749 12.94 -7.36 36.71
N GLU A 750 12.03 -8.31 36.92
CA GLU A 750 11.49 -8.69 38.23
C GLU A 750 12.59 -9.34 39.09
N ASP A 751 13.38 -10.27 38.54
CA ASP A 751 14.55 -10.88 39.18
C ASP A 751 15.63 -9.84 39.53
N ILE A 752 15.92 -8.89 38.64
CA ILE A 752 16.86 -7.78 38.89
C ILE A 752 16.34 -6.86 40.01
N THR A 753 15.03 -6.64 40.09
CA THR A 753 14.41 -5.82 41.15
C THR A 753 14.50 -6.52 42.51
N ASN A 754 14.18 -7.81 42.56
CA ASN A 754 14.34 -8.64 43.76
C ASN A 754 15.80 -8.65 44.25
N LEU A 755 16.77 -8.78 43.34
CA LEU A 755 18.20 -8.72 43.67
C LEU A 755 18.63 -7.34 44.19
N LYS A 756 18.07 -6.25 43.63
CA LYS A 756 18.31 -4.88 44.12
C LYS A 756 17.77 -4.68 45.54
N GLU A 757 16.60 -5.22 45.88
CA GLU A 757 16.01 -5.14 47.22
C GLU A 757 16.81 -5.94 48.26
N ASP A 758 17.30 -7.12 47.90
CA ASP A 758 18.24 -7.90 48.73
C ASP A 758 19.56 -7.15 48.96
N LEU A 759 20.14 -6.54 47.92
CA LEU A 759 21.36 -5.73 48.04
C LEU A 759 21.15 -4.47 48.88
N GLU A 760 20.04 -3.74 48.72
CA GLU A 760 19.69 -2.60 49.59
C GLU A 760 19.49 -3.03 51.05
N THR A 761 18.93 -4.21 51.28
CA THR A 761 18.77 -4.77 52.63
C THR A 761 20.12 -5.12 53.25
N LYS A 762 21.04 -5.72 52.48
CA LYS A 762 22.42 -6.00 52.91
C LYS A 762 23.22 -4.72 53.19
N ILE A 763 23.05 -3.68 52.36
CA ILE A 763 23.65 -2.36 52.61
C ILE A 763 23.15 -1.78 53.94
N LYS A 764 21.83 -1.78 54.20
CA LYS A 764 21.26 -1.30 55.47
C LYS A 764 21.78 -2.09 56.68
N ILE A 765 21.95 -3.41 56.56
CA ILE A 765 22.57 -4.24 57.62
C ILE A 765 24.00 -3.77 57.88
N ILE A 766 24.83 -3.67 56.85
CA ILE A 766 26.23 -3.21 56.95
C ILE A 766 26.30 -1.77 57.51
N GLU A 767 25.37 -0.88 57.17
CA GLU A 767 25.27 0.46 57.76
C GLU A 767 24.94 0.41 59.26
N THR A 768 24.03 -0.46 59.69
CA THR A 768 23.74 -0.65 61.13
C THR A 768 24.92 -1.26 61.88
N GLU A 769 25.61 -2.25 61.31
CA GLU A 769 26.81 -2.86 61.89
C GLU A 769 27.95 -1.84 62.04
N ASN A 770 28.21 -1.03 61.01
CA ASN A 770 29.21 0.05 61.07
C ASN A 770 28.86 1.10 62.13
N ASN A 771 27.59 1.44 62.30
CA ASN A 771 27.15 2.35 63.37
C ASN A 771 27.33 1.72 64.76
N CYS A 772 27.03 0.43 64.93
CA CYS A 772 27.32 -0.30 66.17
C CYS A 772 28.82 -0.34 66.48
N ILE A 773 29.67 -0.65 65.50
CA ILE A 773 31.14 -0.65 65.63
C ILE A 773 31.65 0.75 66.03
N LYS A 774 31.12 1.81 65.41
CA LYS A 774 31.48 3.20 65.76
C LYS A 774 31.10 3.54 67.20
N MET A 775 29.95 3.09 67.68
CA MET A 775 29.53 3.28 69.08
C MET A 775 30.41 2.50 70.06
N THR A 776 30.76 1.24 69.78
CA THR A 776 31.70 0.48 70.63
C THR A 776 33.13 1.01 70.58
N SER A 777 33.57 1.58 69.46
CA SER A 777 34.86 2.29 69.35
C SER A 777 34.89 3.53 70.26
N SER A 778 33.87 4.40 70.16
CA SER A 778 33.76 5.59 71.00
C SER A 778 33.65 5.26 72.50
N GLU A 779 32.98 4.16 72.85
CA GLU A 779 32.93 3.69 74.24
C GLU A 779 34.27 3.11 74.71
N SER A 780 35.00 2.41 73.84
CA SER A 780 36.36 1.93 74.12
C SER A 780 37.35 3.08 74.30
N GLU A 781 37.24 4.15 73.52
CA GLU A 781 38.00 5.39 73.66
C GLU A 781 37.75 6.07 75.01
N LYS A 782 36.50 6.16 75.47
CA LYS A 782 36.18 6.67 76.81
C LYS A 782 36.80 5.81 77.92
N GLN A 783 36.73 4.49 77.81
CA GLN A 783 37.31 3.58 78.81
C GLN A 783 38.84 3.64 78.81
N LEU A 784 39.48 3.86 77.66
CA LEU A 784 40.92 4.14 77.58
C LEU A 784 41.26 5.49 78.24
N LEU A 785 40.52 6.55 77.93
CA LEU A 785 40.72 7.88 78.53
C LEU A 785 40.56 7.85 80.06
N LEU A 786 39.55 7.12 80.57
CA LEU A 786 39.34 6.94 82.01
C LEU A 786 40.53 6.22 82.65
N ARG A 787 41.02 5.12 82.05
CA ARG A 787 42.21 4.41 82.54
C ARG A 787 43.49 5.25 82.50
N VAL A 788 43.63 6.16 81.52
CA VAL A 788 44.73 7.13 81.49
C VAL A 788 44.61 8.10 82.67
N GLN A 789 43.43 8.64 82.95
CA GLN A 789 43.19 9.52 84.10
C GLN A 789 43.42 8.79 85.44
N GLU A 790 43.01 7.53 85.56
CA GLU A 790 43.29 6.69 86.74
C GLU A 790 44.80 6.45 86.93
N ALA A 791 45.53 6.20 85.84
CA ALA A 791 46.98 6.03 85.86
C ALA A 791 47.73 7.33 86.18
N GLU A 792 47.28 8.47 85.65
CA GLU A 792 47.81 9.80 85.98
C GLU A 792 47.57 10.16 87.45
N ALA A 793 46.36 9.92 87.96
CA ALA A 793 46.04 10.12 89.38
C ALA A 793 46.89 9.22 90.29
N SER A 794 47.09 7.95 89.93
CA SER A 794 47.99 7.05 90.66
C SER A 794 49.45 7.50 90.58
N SER A 795 49.90 8.03 89.44
CA SER A 795 51.24 8.60 89.27
C SER A 795 51.45 9.80 90.20
N GLN A 796 50.50 10.75 90.23
CA GLN A 796 50.54 11.91 91.12
C GLN A 796 50.50 11.51 92.61
N GLU A 797 49.70 10.49 92.97
CA GLU A 797 49.66 9.97 94.34
C GLU A 797 51.01 9.32 94.74
N ASN A 798 51.65 8.61 93.82
CA ASN A 798 52.97 8.02 94.01
C ASN A 798 54.09 9.09 94.08
N GLU A 799 54.00 10.16 93.30
CA GLU A 799 54.90 11.31 93.39
C GLU A 799 54.74 12.04 94.73
N ALA A 800 53.51 12.24 95.20
CA ALA A 800 53.23 12.80 96.53
C ALA A 800 53.78 11.92 97.66
N LYS A 801 53.66 10.59 97.56
CA LYS A 801 54.30 9.63 98.47
C LYS A 801 55.83 9.73 98.42
N ALA A 802 56.42 9.82 97.22
CA ALA A 802 57.87 9.98 97.06
C ALA A 802 58.39 11.31 97.66
N ALA A 803 57.65 12.41 97.50
CA ALA A 803 57.93 13.68 98.16
C ALA A 803 57.81 13.58 99.69
N GLN A 804 56.80 12.86 100.20
CA GLN A 804 56.64 12.58 101.63
C GLN A 804 57.82 11.77 102.19
N PHE A 805 58.23 10.69 101.51
CA PHE A 805 59.41 9.90 101.88
C PHE A 805 60.69 10.73 101.84
N THR A 806 60.87 11.59 100.83
CA THR A 806 62.01 12.52 100.74
C THR A 806 62.04 13.47 101.95
N LYS A 807 60.88 14.03 102.34
CA LYS A 807 60.74 14.90 103.52
C LYS A 807 60.99 14.15 104.85
N GLN A 808 60.63 12.87 104.93
CA GLN A 808 61.03 12.00 106.05
C GLN A 808 62.53 11.71 106.05
N ARG A 809 63.13 11.42 104.89
CA ARG A 809 64.57 11.16 104.74
C ARG A 809 65.40 12.37 105.16
N MET A 810 65.00 13.58 104.80
CA MET A 810 65.64 14.83 105.27
C MET A 810 65.58 14.98 106.80
N LYS A 811 64.46 14.63 107.45
CA LYS A 811 64.36 14.60 108.92
C LYS A 811 65.29 13.55 109.55
N LEU A 812 65.42 12.38 108.93
CA LEU A 812 66.34 11.32 109.35
C LEU A 812 67.81 11.74 109.16
N GLU A 813 68.17 12.30 108.01
CA GLU A 813 69.50 12.86 107.76
C GLU A 813 69.86 14.00 108.74
N ALA A 814 68.89 14.87 109.08
CA ALA A 814 69.08 15.89 110.11
C ALA A 814 69.34 15.26 111.49
N LYS A 815 68.56 14.26 111.91
CA LYS A 815 68.83 13.48 113.14
C LYS A 815 70.20 12.82 113.11
N ILE A 816 70.60 12.21 111.99
CA ILE A 816 71.93 11.59 111.82
C ILE A 816 73.04 12.63 111.94
N ARG A 817 72.87 13.87 111.43
CA ARG A 817 73.82 14.97 111.64
C ARG A 817 73.92 15.37 113.11
N THR A 818 72.80 15.42 113.85
CA THR A 818 72.81 15.68 115.31
C THR A 818 73.47 14.54 116.09
N CYS A 819 73.16 13.28 115.77
CA CYS A 819 73.82 12.12 116.36
C CYS A 819 75.32 12.09 116.04
N LYS A 820 75.75 12.50 114.84
CA LYS A 820 77.17 12.65 114.51
C LYS A 820 77.84 13.77 115.33
N LYS A 821 77.18 14.91 115.56
CA LYS A 821 77.69 15.96 116.45
C LYS A 821 77.85 15.48 117.88
N LEU A 822 76.83 14.81 118.43
CA LEU A 822 76.90 14.17 119.75
C LEU A 822 78.00 13.12 119.81
N ASN A 823 78.18 12.31 118.76
CA ASN A 823 79.25 11.31 118.73
C ASN A 823 80.66 11.94 118.59
N SER A 824 80.81 13.10 117.93
CA SER A 824 82.08 13.83 117.99
C SER A 824 82.34 14.42 119.38
N GLN A 825 81.31 14.94 120.07
CA GLN A 825 81.44 15.40 121.46
C GLN A 825 81.79 14.24 122.40
N ILE A 826 81.14 13.09 122.27
CA ILE A 826 81.44 11.88 123.06
C ILE A 826 82.85 11.37 122.74
N GLU A 827 83.33 11.38 121.49
CA GLU A 827 84.72 11.02 121.18
C GLU A 827 85.74 12.05 121.69
N GLU A 828 85.35 13.32 121.84
CA GLU A 828 86.18 14.40 122.38
C GLU A 828 86.25 14.32 123.92
N GLU A 829 85.12 14.16 124.62
CA GLU A 829 85.02 13.81 126.04
C GLU A 829 85.78 12.51 126.35
N LYS A 830 85.64 11.48 125.52
CA LYS A 830 86.37 10.21 125.62
C LYS A 830 87.86 10.38 125.41
N LYS A 831 88.30 11.32 124.56
CA LYS A 831 89.73 11.65 124.35
C LYS A 831 90.30 12.43 125.54
N GLU A 832 89.50 13.29 126.14
CA GLU A 832 89.84 14.01 127.38
C GLU A 832 89.91 13.04 128.58
N LEU A 833 88.91 12.17 128.75
CA LEU A 833 88.91 11.05 129.70
C LEU A 833 90.05 10.07 129.43
N MET A 834 90.40 9.76 128.18
CA MET A 834 91.54 8.92 127.85
C MET A 834 92.87 9.59 128.21
N THR A 835 92.94 10.93 128.11
CA THR A 835 94.09 11.72 128.59
C THR A 835 94.19 11.67 130.11
N GLN A 836 93.08 11.80 130.84
CA GLN A 836 93.02 11.63 132.30
C GLN A 836 93.39 10.19 132.73
N ILE A 837 92.90 9.17 132.00
CA ILE A 837 93.24 7.76 132.24
C ILE A 837 94.72 7.48 131.95
N VAL A 838 95.33 8.12 130.95
CA VAL A 838 96.77 7.99 130.66
C VAL A 838 97.62 8.69 131.72
N ALA A 839 97.18 9.83 132.26
CA ALA A 839 97.82 10.48 133.40
C ALA A 839 97.77 9.58 134.65
N LEU A 840 96.57 9.12 135.04
CA LEU A 840 96.37 8.29 136.23
C LEU A 840 97.02 6.90 136.14
N LYS A 841 97.10 6.30 134.94
CA LYS A 841 97.80 5.02 134.72
C LYS A 841 99.33 5.13 134.73
N LYS A 842 99.92 6.33 134.85
CA LYS A 842 101.38 6.49 134.87
C LYS A 842 102.00 6.45 136.27
N GLU A 843 101.20 6.54 137.34
CA GLU A 843 101.71 6.52 138.71
C GLU A 843 101.51 5.21 139.48
N LEU A 844 100.49 4.38 139.17
CA LEU A 844 100.20 3.16 139.96
C LEU A 844 100.00 1.86 139.16
N ALA A 845 100.60 0.81 139.74
CA ALA A 845 100.33 -0.63 139.58
C ALA A 845 100.71 -1.32 138.25
N ALA A 846 101.77 -2.13 138.32
CA ALA A 846 101.79 -3.42 137.62
C ALA A 846 100.72 -4.35 138.25
N GLY A 847 99.88 -5.01 137.44
CA GLY A 847 98.75 -5.82 137.91
C GLY A 847 98.32 -6.91 136.93
N LYS A 848 97.66 -7.97 137.43
CA LYS A 848 97.42 -9.24 136.72
C LYS A 848 96.14 -9.26 135.85
N ALA A 849 96.23 -10.06 134.79
CA ALA A 849 95.22 -10.46 133.80
C ALA A 849 93.96 -11.21 134.33
N VAL A 850 92.98 -11.49 133.43
CA VAL A 850 92.23 -12.78 133.20
C VAL A 850 90.78 -12.62 132.60
N VAL A 851 90.54 -13.15 131.37
CA VAL A 851 89.30 -13.78 130.77
C VAL A 851 88.03 -13.01 130.28
N ALA A 852 87.83 -13.02 128.93
CA ALA A 852 86.65 -13.36 128.03
C ALA A 852 85.18 -12.84 128.27
N PRO A 853 84.13 -13.14 127.42
CA PRO A 853 84.01 -13.63 126.00
C PRO A 853 82.95 -12.91 125.07
N GLY A 854 82.83 -13.27 123.76
CA GLY A 854 81.53 -13.20 123.00
C GLY A 854 81.45 -12.81 121.48
N ASN A 855 80.96 -13.74 120.62
CA ASN A 855 80.15 -13.71 119.33
C ASN A 855 80.01 -12.44 118.40
N THR A 856 79.64 -12.46 117.08
CA THR A 856 78.97 -13.45 116.15
C THR A 856 79.25 -13.23 114.62
N GLN A 857 78.67 -14.09 113.75
CA GLN A 857 78.63 -14.24 112.25
C GLN A 857 78.30 -13.00 111.36
N GLY A 858 78.39 -13.00 109.99
CA GLY A 858 78.93 -13.96 108.99
C GLY A 858 78.46 -13.81 107.48
N LYS A 859 79.22 -14.42 106.54
CA LYS A 859 78.93 -15.00 105.16
C LYS A 859 78.14 -14.29 104.02
N SER A 860 78.70 -14.32 102.78
CA SER A 860 78.05 -14.72 101.48
C SER A 860 79.07 -14.98 100.32
N LYS A 861 78.65 -15.58 99.17
CA LYS A 861 79.44 -16.22 98.06
C LYS A 861 78.54 -16.48 96.80
N GLU A 862 78.92 -16.82 95.55
CA GLU A 862 80.18 -17.00 94.75
C GLU A 862 79.86 -16.90 93.20
N VAL A 863 80.72 -17.38 92.26
CA VAL A 863 80.56 -17.33 90.76
C VAL A 863 80.89 -18.72 90.06
N PRO A 864 81.23 -18.91 88.73
CA PRO A 864 80.47 -19.73 87.75
C PRO A 864 81.07 -21.10 87.26
N GLY A 865 80.44 -21.79 86.29
CA GLY A 865 80.88 -23.08 85.68
C GLY A 865 80.36 -23.40 84.23
N GLN A 866 80.86 -24.47 83.57
CA GLN A 866 80.86 -24.74 82.10
C GLN A 866 80.07 -26.00 81.62
N GLY A 867 79.83 -26.21 80.30
CA GLY A 867 79.83 -27.59 79.69
C GLY A 867 78.94 -28.00 78.46
N ASN A 868 79.56 -28.14 77.27
CA ASN A 868 79.40 -29.15 76.17
C ASN A 868 78.06 -29.57 75.43
N ASN A 869 78.12 -29.48 74.08
CA ASN A 869 77.64 -30.39 72.99
C ASN A 869 76.22 -31.05 72.92
N SER A 870 75.50 -30.84 71.79
CA SER A 870 74.78 -31.94 71.05
C SER A 870 74.29 -31.59 69.61
N ILE A 871 74.70 -32.41 68.63
CA ILE A 871 74.10 -32.91 67.35
C ILE A 871 73.05 -32.12 66.51
N TYR A 872 72.23 -31.22 67.06
CA TYR A 872 70.97 -30.74 66.46
C TYR A 872 70.97 -30.14 65.02
N PRO A 873 71.90 -29.23 64.62
CA PRO A 873 71.70 -28.40 63.43
C PRO A 873 71.59 -29.13 62.08
N LYS A 874 72.25 -30.28 61.92
CA LYS A 874 72.22 -31.05 60.66
C LYS A 874 70.88 -31.77 60.44
N TYR A 875 70.19 -32.18 61.50
CA TYR A 875 68.92 -32.88 61.40
C TYR A 875 67.79 -31.91 61.06
N ILE A 876 67.67 -30.80 61.83
CA ILE A 876 66.70 -29.72 61.58
C ILE A 876 66.80 -29.21 60.13
N ARG A 877 68.00 -28.93 59.63
CA ARG A 877 68.19 -28.44 58.25
C ARG A 877 67.67 -29.43 57.19
N LYS A 878 67.74 -30.75 57.44
CA LYS A 878 67.20 -31.77 56.51
C LYS A 878 65.67 -31.84 56.56
N VAL A 879 65.08 -31.80 57.77
CA VAL A 879 63.61 -31.83 57.94
C VAL A 879 62.95 -30.58 57.36
N LEU A 880 63.54 -29.40 57.55
CA LEU A 880 63.04 -28.14 56.97
C LEU A 880 63.11 -28.13 55.43
N LEU A 881 64.19 -28.63 54.83
CA LEU A 881 64.29 -28.77 53.37
C LEU A 881 63.21 -29.73 52.83
N GLN A 882 62.97 -30.83 53.53
CA GLN A 882 61.94 -31.79 53.15
C GLN A 882 60.51 -31.21 53.27
N PHE A 883 60.24 -30.40 54.30
CA PHE A 883 58.97 -29.68 54.45
C PHE A 883 58.65 -28.77 53.26
N PHE A 884 59.62 -27.99 52.76
CA PHE A 884 59.37 -27.10 51.61
C PHE A 884 59.22 -27.83 50.26
N MET A 885 59.76 -29.04 50.12
CA MET A 885 59.75 -29.80 48.85
C MET A 885 58.59 -30.79 48.71
N GLN A 886 57.91 -31.19 49.79
CA GLN A 886 56.81 -32.15 49.74
C GLN A 886 55.42 -31.48 49.60
N ASP A 887 54.40 -32.30 49.38
CA ASP A 887 52.99 -31.95 49.19
C ASP A 887 52.26 -31.63 50.51
N GLY A 888 51.08 -31.00 50.41
CA GLY A 888 50.42 -30.32 51.54
C GLY A 888 50.04 -31.23 52.72
N SER A 889 49.58 -32.44 52.44
CA SER A 889 49.29 -33.49 53.43
C SER A 889 50.55 -33.92 54.20
N THR A 890 51.66 -34.13 53.48
CA THR A 890 52.93 -34.53 54.07
C THR A 890 53.56 -33.40 54.90
N ARG A 891 53.34 -32.13 54.54
CA ARG A 891 53.75 -30.97 55.36
C ARG A 891 53.08 -30.94 56.71
N GLU A 892 51.76 -31.16 56.77
CA GLU A 892 51.00 -31.10 58.03
C GLU A 892 51.46 -32.17 59.03
N ALA A 893 51.85 -33.35 58.55
CA ALA A 893 52.44 -34.42 59.36
C ALA A 893 53.83 -34.06 59.92
N LEU A 894 54.58 -33.17 59.27
CA LEU A 894 55.93 -32.75 59.69
C LEU A 894 55.94 -31.59 60.72
N ILE A 895 54.85 -30.82 60.84
CA ILE A 895 54.77 -29.68 61.79
C ILE A 895 55.05 -30.11 63.24
N PRO A 896 54.45 -31.18 63.79
CA PRO A 896 54.75 -31.65 65.15
C PRO A 896 56.19 -32.14 65.30
N VAL A 897 56.77 -32.71 64.24
CA VAL A 897 58.16 -33.21 64.26
C VAL A 897 59.13 -32.04 64.33
N ILE A 898 58.89 -30.97 63.55
CA ILE A 898 59.72 -29.75 63.56
C ILE A 898 59.63 -29.05 64.92
N LEU A 899 58.44 -28.92 65.50
CA LEU A 899 58.25 -28.18 66.77
C LEU A 899 58.75 -28.97 68.00
N ASN A 900 58.62 -30.30 68.02
CA ASN A 900 59.27 -31.13 69.04
C ASN A 900 60.82 -31.10 68.94
N LEU A 901 61.39 -30.83 67.76
CA LEU A 901 62.84 -30.63 67.58
C LEU A 901 63.33 -29.24 68.02
N VAL A 902 62.44 -28.38 68.51
CA VAL A 902 62.75 -27.06 69.11
C VAL A 902 62.11 -26.96 70.49
N ASP A 903 61.95 -28.10 71.18
CA ASP A 903 61.45 -28.24 72.56
C ASP A 903 60.16 -27.43 72.86
N CYS A 904 59.26 -27.32 71.88
CA CYS A 904 57.99 -26.60 72.04
C CYS A 904 56.93 -27.45 72.75
N ASP A 905 56.32 -26.92 73.81
CA ASP A 905 55.21 -27.57 74.53
C ASP A 905 54.08 -28.02 73.60
N GLU A 906 53.48 -29.19 73.88
CA GLU A 906 52.37 -29.78 73.12
C GLU A 906 51.21 -28.79 72.86
N LYS A 907 50.93 -27.87 73.79
CA LYS A 907 49.93 -26.80 73.60
C LYS A 907 50.26 -25.86 72.44
N LEU A 908 51.54 -25.47 72.30
CA LEU A 908 52.02 -24.64 71.20
C LEU A 908 52.01 -25.42 69.88
N ILE A 909 52.33 -26.72 69.92
CA ILE A 909 52.22 -27.62 68.76
C ILE A 909 50.77 -27.66 68.25
N GLN A 910 49.80 -27.88 69.14
CA GLN A 910 48.38 -27.90 68.79
C GLN A 910 47.89 -26.53 68.26
N GLN A 911 48.37 -25.41 68.83
CA GLN A 911 48.05 -24.07 68.34
C GLN A 911 48.63 -23.81 66.94
N ALA A 912 49.88 -24.21 66.69
CA ALA A 912 50.52 -24.08 65.38
C ALA A 912 49.82 -24.94 64.31
N LYS A 913 49.38 -26.15 64.64
CA LYS A 913 48.59 -26.99 63.72
C LYS A 913 47.26 -26.34 63.33
N ARG A 914 46.53 -25.75 64.30
CA ARG A 914 45.28 -25.01 64.01
C ARG A 914 45.52 -23.82 63.11
N SER A 915 46.49 -22.97 63.46
CA SER A 915 46.84 -21.78 62.66
C SER A 915 47.27 -22.13 61.22
N TRP A 916 47.98 -23.24 61.03
CA TRP A 916 48.31 -23.76 59.70
C TRP A 916 47.07 -24.22 58.91
N ALA A 917 46.17 -24.98 59.55
CA ALA A 917 44.93 -25.44 58.92
C ALA A 917 44.00 -24.28 58.55
N GLU A 918 43.84 -23.30 59.45
CA GLU A 918 43.09 -22.05 59.22
C GLU A 918 43.69 -21.24 58.06
N SER A 919 45.02 -21.07 58.03
CA SER A 919 45.71 -20.36 56.93
C SER A 919 45.52 -21.07 55.57
N ASN A 920 45.61 -22.41 55.53
CA ASN A 920 45.33 -23.18 54.32
C ASN A 920 43.86 -23.09 53.89
N GLN A 921 42.89 -23.02 54.82
CA GLN A 921 41.49 -22.79 54.47
C GLN A 921 41.30 -21.41 53.82
N ILE A 922 41.87 -20.36 54.41
CA ILE A 922 41.78 -18.98 53.86
C ILE A 922 42.38 -18.91 52.45
N ILE A 923 43.54 -19.52 52.22
CA ILE A 923 44.20 -19.54 50.90
C ILE A 923 43.34 -20.29 49.87
N ASN A 924 42.79 -21.46 50.21
CA ASN A 924 41.91 -22.20 49.30
C ASN A 924 40.61 -21.42 49.01
N HIS A 925 40.03 -20.75 50.00
CA HIS A 925 38.84 -19.92 49.82
C HIS A 925 39.11 -18.71 48.92
N ALA A 926 40.27 -18.07 49.06
CA ALA A 926 40.72 -16.99 48.18
C ALA A 926 40.95 -17.46 46.74
N PHE A 927 41.53 -18.66 46.52
CA PHE A 927 41.69 -19.21 45.17
C PHE A 927 40.37 -19.68 44.54
N SER A 928 39.35 -20.07 45.33
CA SER A 928 38.01 -20.35 44.79
C SER A 928 37.30 -19.10 44.25
N LEU A 929 37.62 -17.91 44.78
CA LEU A 929 37.12 -16.62 44.28
C LEU A 929 37.74 -16.18 42.94
N PHE A 930 38.82 -16.83 42.49
CA PHE A 930 39.45 -16.62 41.17
C PHE A 930 39.06 -17.70 40.13
N LYS A 931 37.95 -18.41 40.36
CA LYS A 931 37.36 -19.37 39.40
C LYS A 931 35.85 -19.15 39.21
N MET A 932 35.52 -18.02 38.59
CA MET A 932 34.31 -17.81 37.80
C MET A 932 34.70 -17.24 36.44
#